data_AF-A0A4R6CQ10-F1
#
_entry.id   AF-A0A4R6CQ10-F1
#
_cell.length_a   1.000
_cell.length_b   1.000
_cell.length_c   1.000
_cell.angle_alpha   90.00
_cell.angle_beta   90.00
_cell.angle_gamma   90.00
#
_symmetry.space_group_name_H-M   'P 1'
#
loop_
_entity.id
_entity.type
_entity.pdbx_description
1 polymer ?
#
loop_
_entity_poly.entity_id
_entity_poly.type
_entity_poly.pdbx_seq_one_letter_code
_entity_poly.pdbx_strand_id
1 'polypeptide(L)'
;MKLRNLIENNQFKRKKLEKIVKRVESYQKYYASLSDDKLKDSTILFKKRLQKGETLNDILPEAFAAIREADKRVLGLFPYPVQIMGGIVLNAGNLAEMKTGEGKTLTETMPVYLNALEGKGVHVITVNEYLSERDYEEMGPVFKWMNLTVGLNSSKIFPSEKKKAYACDITYSTNTELGFDYLRDNMVISVDQQVQRGLNYAIVDEADSILIDEARMPLIIAGKDKSQRNLYKRADEFAKSLDEDDYDYDKETKTVALTPSGADKANTWFGLKNIFGSESFTEAHFVDEALKANYSMKRDQDYVVQPTKDGHSKEVDIVDQNTGRVMAGRRYSDGLHQAIEAKENVPIKDADKTEADTTYQNYFRMYSKLSGMTGTAASDAQEFYDTYHMQVISIPTNKPVQRQDLPDIVFATKRAKLKAVLDKIIDVHSTERPILVGTISVESSEEISEMLDERDIPHEVLNAKNNGREAEIIAQAGQQGAITIATNMAGRGTDIKLGPHVRELGGLFVLGTEHHESQRIDNQLRGRSGRQGDPGTSQFYVSLEDDLLIRYGTERVQKVKQQLIDRGDEYEPIESLIVRRGIVEAQKRVEGNAYDERKNTVRYDDVMKDERDALYRDRNKVLNYDGDFADYLIPMFARTIKLKVDLYCQGNNWNYDGLFRFCKGTLGFDFGKTANQDLYVKALGYELTEERIESMTKDEIIETLIKVAREEYQHRIDELVNPEDISFFQKVVILRAVDVNWRENIATMEQFRQSVTLRGYGQYNPLVEYQNSSFDLYSEMLTNIQEDITRNYMRASIVD
;
A
#
# COMPACT_ATOMS: atom_id res chain seq x y z
N MET A 1 2.69 -29.96 10.94
CA MET A 1 1.48 -30.64 10.40
C MET A 1 1.94 -31.87 9.59
N LYS A 2 1.35 -33.07 9.76
CA LYS A 2 1.81 -34.29 9.04
C LYS A 2 1.51 -34.17 7.53
N LEU A 3 2.51 -34.41 6.66
CA LEU A 3 2.43 -34.32 5.18
C LEU A 3 1.20 -35.04 4.59
N ARG A 4 0.84 -36.18 5.16
CA ARG A 4 -0.32 -36.98 4.78
C ARG A 4 -1.66 -36.23 4.92
N ASN A 5 -1.83 -35.45 5.98
CA ASN A 5 -3.04 -34.65 6.20
C ASN A 5 -3.15 -33.50 5.19
N LEU A 6 -2.02 -32.93 4.76
CA LEU A 6 -1.98 -31.86 3.76
C LEU A 6 -2.37 -32.39 2.36
N ILE A 7 -1.84 -33.57 2.00
CA ILE A 7 -2.14 -34.26 0.73
C ILE A 7 -3.60 -34.73 0.68
N GLU A 8 -4.11 -35.33 1.76
CA GLU A 8 -5.51 -35.79 1.84
C GLU A 8 -6.50 -34.62 1.77
N ASN A 9 -6.18 -33.46 2.38
CA ASN A 9 -7.01 -32.26 2.35
C ASN A 9 -7.09 -31.66 0.92
N ASN A 10 -5.98 -31.59 0.18
CA ASN A 10 -5.97 -31.10 -1.19
C ASN A 10 -6.72 -32.03 -2.17
N GLN A 11 -6.61 -33.35 -2.02
CA GLN A 11 -7.38 -34.30 -2.84
C GLN A 11 -8.89 -34.19 -2.59
N PHE A 12 -9.30 -34.02 -1.33
CA PHE A 12 -10.71 -33.84 -0.98
C PHE A 12 -11.29 -32.55 -1.59
N LYS A 13 -10.57 -31.43 -1.44
CA LYS A 13 -10.92 -30.15 -2.07
C LYS A 13 -11.07 -30.30 -3.58
N ARG A 14 -10.13 -30.96 -4.25
CA ARG A 14 -10.16 -31.24 -5.69
C ARG A 14 -11.39 -32.05 -6.10
N LYS A 15 -11.72 -33.13 -5.40
CA LYS A 15 -12.92 -33.95 -5.70
C LYS A 15 -14.22 -33.13 -5.59
N LYS A 16 -14.28 -32.16 -4.67
CA LYS A 16 -15.43 -31.25 -4.55
C LYS A 16 -15.54 -30.33 -5.77
N LEU A 17 -14.42 -29.76 -6.23
CA LEU A 17 -14.38 -28.93 -7.43
C LEU A 17 -14.77 -29.73 -8.68
N GLU A 18 -14.25 -30.95 -8.84
CA GLU A 18 -14.55 -31.85 -9.97
C GLU A 18 -16.06 -32.15 -10.09
N LYS A 19 -16.79 -32.25 -8.97
CA LYS A 19 -18.25 -32.43 -9.01
C LYS A 19 -18.98 -31.22 -9.59
N ILE A 20 -18.55 -30.00 -9.24
CA ILE A 20 -19.16 -28.77 -9.76
C ILE A 20 -18.80 -28.58 -11.23
N VAL A 21 -17.54 -28.85 -11.60
CA VAL A 21 -17.08 -28.82 -13.01
C VAL A 21 -17.95 -29.71 -13.88
N LYS A 22 -18.21 -30.96 -13.46
CA LYS A 22 -19.11 -31.87 -14.18
C LYS A 22 -20.52 -31.32 -14.35
N ARG A 23 -21.05 -30.58 -13.35
CA ARG A 23 -22.35 -29.90 -13.47
C ARG A 23 -22.28 -28.79 -14.53
N VAL A 24 -21.24 -27.95 -14.52
CA VAL A 24 -21.04 -26.91 -15.54
C VAL A 24 -20.99 -27.54 -16.94
N GLU A 25 -20.20 -28.60 -17.11
CA GLU A 25 -20.08 -29.32 -18.38
C GLU A 25 -21.39 -29.95 -18.85
N SER A 26 -22.26 -30.37 -17.93
CA SER A 26 -23.56 -30.95 -18.29
C SER A 26 -24.48 -29.96 -19.04
N TYR A 27 -24.30 -28.64 -18.82
CA TYR A 27 -25.06 -27.59 -19.51
C TYR A 27 -24.44 -27.19 -20.87
N GLN A 28 -23.27 -27.71 -21.24
CA GLN A 28 -22.56 -27.31 -22.46
C GLN A 28 -23.43 -27.48 -23.72
N LYS A 29 -24.11 -28.62 -23.87
CA LYS A 29 -24.96 -28.88 -25.05
C LYS A 29 -26.16 -27.94 -25.11
N TYR A 30 -26.72 -27.58 -23.95
CA TYR A 30 -27.85 -26.67 -23.86
C TYR A 30 -27.46 -25.27 -24.37
N TYR A 31 -26.43 -24.66 -23.78
CA TYR A 31 -25.99 -23.32 -24.17
C TYR A 31 -25.43 -23.25 -25.59
N ALA A 32 -24.73 -24.29 -26.06
CA ALA A 32 -24.28 -24.38 -27.44
C ALA A 32 -25.44 -24.38 -28.46
N SER A 33 -26.63 -24.86 -28.06
CA SER A 33 -27.81 -24.89 -28.94
C SER A 33 -28.59 -23.57 -28.99
N LEU A 34 -28.32 -22.62 -28.09
CA LEU A 34 -29.01 -21.34 -28.05
C LEU A 34 -28.54 -20.41 -29.17
N SER A 35 -29.46 -19.60 -29.69
CA SER A 35 -29.11 -18.43 -30.50
C SER A 35 -28.39 -17.38 -29.66
N ASP A 36 -27.67 -16.48 -30.31
CA ASP A 36 -26.93 -15.40 -29.63
C ASP A 36 -27.85 -14.57 -28.73
N ASP A 37 -29.01 -14.14 -29.21
CA ASP A 37 -29.97 -13.37 -28.41
C ASP A 37 -30.44 -14.11 -27.16
N LYS A 38 -30.73 -15.42 -27.29
CA LYS A 38 -31.15 -16.25 -26.15
C LYS A 38 -30.02 -16.48 -25.14
N LEU A 39 -28.78 -16.56 -25.60
CA LEU A 39 -27.62 -16.66 -24.70
C LEU A 39 -27.45 -15.37 -23.91
N LYS A 40 -27.53 -14.21 -24.57
CA LYS A 40 -27.48 -12.89 -23.93
C LYS A 40 -28.63 -12.67 -22.94
N ASP A 41 -29.84 -13.14 -23.27
CA ASP A 41 -31.01 -13.09 -22.38
C ASP A 41 -30.82 -13.90 -21.09
N SER A 42 -29.84 -14.82 -21.05
CA SER A 42 -29.50 -15.54 -19.82
C SER A 42 -29.06 -14.59 -18.70
N THR A 43 -28.38 -13.49 -19.02
CA THR A 43 -28.02 -12.46 -18.03
C THR A 43 -29.26 -11.87 -17.35
N ILE A 44 -30.30 -11.56 -18.13
CA ILE A 44 -31.57 -11.03 -17.59
C ILE A 44 -32.27 -12.09 -16.75
N LEU A 45 -32.27 -13.35 -17.21
CA LEU A 45 -32.84 -14.47 -16.46
C LEU A 45 -32.16 -14.65 -15.10
N PHE A 46 -30.82 -14.64 -15.05
CA PHE A 46 -30.08 -14.80 -13.81
C PHE A 46 -30.29 -13.63 -12.85
N LYS A 47 -30.27 -12.38 -13.34
CA LYS A 47 -30.62 -11.20 -12.52
C LYS A 47 -32.01 -11.34 -11.88
N LYS A 48 -33.00 -11.83 -12.64
CA LYS A 48 -34.36 -12.10 -12.12
C LYS A 48 -34.40 -13.25 -11.09
N ARG A 49 -33.59 -14.30 -11.26
CA ARG A 49 -33.47 -15.41 -10.30
C ARG A 49 -32.89 -14.93 -8.96
N LEU A 50 -31.84 -14.10 -9.02
CA LEU A 50 -31.24 -13.49 -7.83
C LEU A 50 -32.24 -12.58 -7.09
N GLN A 51 -33.02 -11.78 -7.82
CA GLN A 51 -34.11 -10.97 -7.24
C GLN A 51 -35.21 -11.81 -6.55
N LYS A 52 -35.40 -13.07 -6.96
CA LYS A 52 -36.33 -14.02 -6.33
C LYS A 52 -35.76 -14.75 -5.12
N GLY A 53 -34.51 -14.49 -4.74
CA GLY A 53 -33.86 -15.03 -3.55
C GLY A 53 -32.94 -16.23 -3.79
N GLU A 54 -32.69 -16.63 -5.03
CA GLU A 54 -31.60 -17.60 -5.31
C GLU A 54 -30.23 -16.97 -5.04
N THR A 55 -29.24 -17.77 -4.65
CA THR A 55 -27.88 -17.30 -4.38
C THR A 55 -26.98 -17.42 -5.62
N LEU A 56 -25.85 -16.70 -5.62
CA LEU A 56 -24.82 -16.85 -6.66
C LEU A 56 -24.33 -18.31 -6.79
N ASN A 57 -24.29 -19.07 -5.70
CA ASN A 57 -23.86 -20.47 -5.73
C ASN A 57 -24.91 -21.39 -6.38
N ASP A 58 -26.19 -21.05 -6.29
CA ASP A 58 -27.27 -21.84 -6.89
C ASP A 58 -27.23 -21.75 -8.41
N ILE A 59 -26.97 -20.55 -8.94
CA ILE A 59 -26.90 -20.28 -10.39
C ILE A 59 -25.51 -20.51 -11.00
N LEU A 60 -24.48 -20.76 -10.19
CA LEU A 60 -23.08 -20.85 -10.63
C LEU A 60 -22.89 -21.82 -11.82
N PRO A 61 -23.40 -23.06 -11.79
CA PRO A 61 -23.14 -24.00 -12.88
C PRO A 61 -23.70 -23.52 -14.23
N GLU A 62 -24.92 -22.98 -14.24
CA GLU A 62 -25.55 -22.42 -15.43
C GLU A 62 -24.86 -21.14 -15.90
N ALA A 63 -24.54 -20.22 -14.99
CA ALA A 63 -23.86 -18.97 -15.31
C ALA A 63 -22.46 -19.21 -15.90
N PHE A 64 -21.70 -20.13 -15.32
CA PHE A 64 -20.39 -20.53 -15.83
C PHE A 64 -20.50 -21.20 -17.20
N ALA A 65 -21.51 -22.04 -17.43
CA ALA A 65 -21.70 -22.66 -18.73
C ALA A 65 -22.13 -21.65 -19.81
N ALA A 66 -22.94 -20.65 -19.45
CA ALA A 66 -23.37 -19.58 -20.34
C ALA A 66 -22.18 -18.70 -20.78
N ILE A 67 -21.40 -18.18 -19.83
CA ILE A 67 -20.24 -17.33 -20.14
C ILE A 67 -19.15 -18.12 -20.86
N ARG A 68 -18.94 -19.40 -20.54
CA ARG A 68 -18.00 -20.28 -21.25
C ARG A 68 -18.35 -20.46 -22.72
N GLU A 69 -19.64 -20.52 -23.06
CA GLU A 69 -20.08 -20.53 -24.46
C GLU A 69 -19.93 -19.15 -25.12
N ALA A 70 -20.15 -18.07 -24.37
CA ALA A 70 -19.90 -16.71 -24.85
C ALA A 70 -18.42 -16.46 -25.16
N ASP A 71 -17.50 -16.91 -24.29
CA ASP A 71 -16.05 -16.86 -24.53
C ASP A 71 -15.68 -17.52 -25.86
N LYS A 72 -16.28 -18.67 -26.17
CA LYS A 72 -16.05 -19.37 -27.43
C LYS A 72 -16.58 -18.59 -28.64
N ARG A 73 -17.76 -17.96 -28.53
CA ARG A 73 -18.37 -17.22 -29.64
C ARG A 73 -17.68 -15.89 -29.90
N VAL A 74 -17.24 -15.20 -28.85
CA VAL A 74 -16.69 -13.85 -28.94
C VAL A 74 -15.17 -13.87 -29.08
N LEU A 75 -14.49 -14.69 -28.28
CA LEU A 75 -13.03 -14.73 -28.23
C LEU A 75 -12.44 -15.90 -29.03
N GLY A 76 -13.26 -16.87 -29.44
CA GLY A 76 -12.80 -18.11 -30.07
C GLY A 76 -12.15 -19.11 -29.10
N LEU A 77 -12.18 -18.81 -27.80
CA LEU A 77 -11.55 -19.60 -26.74
C LEU A 77 -12.61 -20.29 -25.89
N PHE A 78 -12.50 -21.61 -25.71
CA PHE A 78 -13.44 -22.36 -24.87
C PHE A 78 -12.73 -22.82 -23.59
N PRO A 79 -13.09 -22.26 -22.41
CA PRO A 79 -12.40 -22.57 -21.17
C PRO A 79 -12.30 -24.08 -20.86
N TYR A 80 -11.13 -24.53 -20.42
CA TYR A 80 -10.85 -25.91 -20.02
C TYR A 80 -11.44 -26.25 -18.64
N PRO A 81 -11.59 -27.55 -18.30
CA PRO A 81 -12.04 -27.97 -16.98
C PRO A 81 -11.21 -27.41 -15.82
N VAL A 82 -9.90 -27.26 -15.99
CA VAL A 82 -9.00 -26.68 -14.99
C VAL A 82 -9.26 -25.18 -14.77
N GLN A 83 -9.66 -24.47 -15.82
CA GLN A 83 -10.06 -23.06 -15.75
C GLN A 83 -11.40 -22.93 -15.02
N ILE A 84 -12.36 -23.84 -15.28
CA ILE A 84 -13.60 -23.90 -14.49
C ILE A 84 -13.31 -24.12 -13.01
N MET A 85 -12.37 -25.01 -12.66
CA MET A 85 -11.93 -25.20 -11.27
C MET A 85 -11.37 -23.92 -10.67
N GLY A 86 -10.49 -23.22 -11.38
CA GLY A 86 -9.94 -21.93 -10.97
C GLY A 86 -11.05 -20.89 -10.74
N GLY A 87 -11.99 -20.76 -11.66
CA GLY A 87 -13.13 -19.84 -11.53
C GLY A 87 -14.01 -20.14 -10.30
N ILE A 88 -14.21 -21.42 -9.96
CA ILE A 88 -14.95 -21.81 -8.75
C ILE A 88 -14.19 -21.40 -7.49
N VAL A 89 -12.86 -21.56 -7.47
CA VAL A 89 -12.00 -21.15 -6.36
C VAL A 89 -12.04 -19.64 -6.16
N LEU A 90 -11.92 -18.87 -7.24
CA LEU A 90 -12.03 -17.41 -7.21
C LEU A 90 -13.39 -16.98 -6.67
N ASN A 91 -14.48 -17.56 -7.20
CA ASN A 91 -15.81 -17.29 -6.69
C ASN A 91 -16.01 -17.70 -5.22
N ALA A 92 -15.20 -18.59 -4.66
CA ALA A 92 -15.28 -18.93 -3.24
C ALA A 92 -14.53 -17.94 -2.33
N GLY A 93 -13.92 -16.87 -2.88
CA GLY A 93 -13.11 -15.92 -2.12
C GLY A 93 -11.75 -16.50 -1.70
N ASN A 94 -11.13 -17.30 -2.57
CA ASN A 94 -9.87 -17.97 -2.30
C ASN A 94 -8.84 -17.69 -3.40
N LEU A 95 -7.61 -18.16 -3.20
CA LEU A 95 -6.52 -17.99 -4.15
C LEU A 95 -6.42 -19.21 -5.08
N ALA A 96 -6.58 -19.00 -6.38
CA ALA A 96 -6.37 -20.02 -7.40
C ALA A 96 -4.91 -20.03 -7.86
N GLU A 97 -4.14 -21.03 -7.44
CA GLU A 97 -2.78 -21.22 -7.94
C GLU A 97 -2.82 -21.99 -9.26
N MET A 98 -2.64 -21.26 -10.36
CA MET A 98 -2.65 -21.75 -11.74
C MET A 98 -1.34 -21.37 -12.41
N LYS A 99 -0.57 -22.36 -12.88
CA LYS A 99 0.74 -22.11 -13.51
C LYS A 99 0.62 -21.14 -14.69
N THR A 100 1.71 -20.42 -14.97
CA THR A 100 1.75 -19.46 -16.08
C THR A 100 1.47 -20.17 -17.41
N GLY A 101 0.62 -19.58 -18.26
CA GLY A 101 0.15 -20.19 -19.50
C GLY A 101 -1.08 -21.11 -19.36
N GLU A 102 -1.68 -21.26 -18.17
CA GLU A 102 -2.98 -21.95 -17.99
C GLU A 102 -4.20 -21.08 -18.33
N GLY A 103 -3.98 -19.83 -18.77
CA GLY A 103 -5.04 -18.89 -19.14
C GLY A 103 -5.80 -18.34 -17.93
N LYS A 104 -5.08 -17.63 -17.05
CA LYS A 104 -5.62 -16.97 -15.86
C LYS A 104 -6.67 -15.90 -16.21
N THR A 105 -6.33 -15.01 -17.15
CA THR A 105 -7.23 -13.96 -17.67
C THR A 105 -8.54 -14.55 -18.21
N LEU A 106 -8.50 -15.60 -19.05
CA LEU A 106 -9.72 -16.28 -19.49
C LEU A 106 -10.49 -16.97 -18.34
N THR A 107 -9.80 -17.40 -17.29
CA THR A 107 -10.44 -18.04 -16.13
C THR A 107 -11.28 -17.05 -15.33
N GLU A 108 -10.88 -15.79 -15.28
CA GLU A 108 -11.57 -14.76 -14.49
C GLU A 108 -12.94 -14.37 -15.08
N THR A 109 -13.18 -14.60 -16.37
CA THR A 109 -14.46 -14.29 -17.03
C THR A 109 -15.64 -14.91 -16.29
N MET A 110 -15.48 -16.16 -15.83
CA MET A 110 -16.51 -16.92 -15.13
C MET A 110 -16.91 -16.31 -13.76
N PRO A 111 -16.01 -16.13 -12.78
CA PRO A 111 -16.34 -15.51 -11.51
C PRO A 111 -16.69 -14.02 -11.65
N VAL A 112 -16.07 -13.28 -12.57
CA VAL A 112 -16.42 -11.86 -12.81
C VAL A 112 -17.86 -11.76 -13.29
N TYR A 113 -18.24 -12.50 -14.33
CA TYR A 113 -19.60 -12.51 -14.86
C TYR A 113 -20.62 -12.83 -13.76
N LEU A 114 -20.39 -13.91 -13.01
CA LEU A 114 -21.30 -14.34 -11.94
C LEU A 114 -21.52 -13.27 -10.87
N ASN A 115 -20.45 -12.69 -10.34
CA ASN A 115 -20.54 -11.71 -9.24
C ASN A 115 -21.03 -10.33 -9.73
N ALA A 116 -20.82 -9.99 -11.00
CA ALA A 116 -21.35 -8.78 -11.62
C ALA A 116 -22.88 -8.79 -11.76
N LEU A 117 -23.53 -9.96 -11.76
CA LEU A 117 -24.99 -10.07 -11.88
C LEU A 117 -25.75 -9.38 -10.73
N GLU A 118 -25.14 -9.19 -9.56
CA GLU A 118 -25.77 -8.47 -8.44
C GLU A 118 -25.83 -6.95 -8.66
N GLY A 119 -25.10 -6.39 -9.64
CA GLY A 119 -25.06 -4.94 -9.89
C GLY A 119 -24.35 -4.10 -8.81
N LYS A 120 -23.81 -4.73 -7.76
CA LYS A 120 -22.86 -4.13 -6.80
C LYS A 120 -21.45 -3.99 -7.38
N GLY A 121 -21.23 -4.77 -8.43
CA GLY A 121 -20.08 -4.86 -9.33
C GLY A 121 -18.75 -5.33 -8.76
N VAL A 122 -17.78 -5.42 -9.67
CA VAL A 122 -16.57 -6.24 -9.53
C VAL A 122 -15.35 -5.46 -9.98
N HIS A 123 -14.29 -5.46 -9.16
CA HIS A 123 -12.99 -4.92 -9.53
C HIS A 123 -12.07 -6.05 -9.97
N VAL A 124 -11.49 -5.91 -11.16
CA VAL A 124 -10.42 -6.78 -11.67
C VAL A 124 -9.13 -5.98 -11.58
N ILE A 125 -8.18 -6.48 -10.79
CA ILE A 125 -6.97 -5.76 -10.41
C ILE A 125 -5.76 -6.42 -11.06
N THR A 126 -4.98 -5.65 -11.80
CA THR A 126 -3.70 -6.08 -12.36
C THR A 126 -2.53 -5.29 -11.74
N VAL A 127 -1.30 -5.77 -11.95
CA VAL A 127 -0.07 -5.14 -11.41
C VAL A 127 0.29 -3.81 -12.08
N ASN A 128 -0.21 -3.53 -13.29
CA ASN A 128 0.08 -2.30 -14.01
C ASN A 128 -1.02 -1.93 -15.02
N GLU A 129 -1.02 -0.67 -15.44
CA GLU A 129 -2.07 -0.12 -16.32
C GLU A 129 -2.11 -0.79 -17.69
N TYR A 130 -0.96 -1.19 -18.24
CA TYR A 130 -0.91 -1.88 -19.54
C TYR A 130 -1.69 -3.19 -19.51
N LEU A 131 -1.52 -4.00 -18.45
CA LEU A 131 -2.29 -5.23 -18.28
C LEU A 131 -3.77 -4.93 -18.02
N SER A 132 -4.10 -3.87 -17.26
CA SER A 132 -5.51 -3.49 -17.05
C SER A 132 -6.18 -3.11 -18.37
N GLU A 133 -5.49 -2.34 -19.21
CA GLU A 133 -5.97 -1.89 -20.52
C GLU A 133 -6.10 -3.06 -21.49
N ARG A 134 -5.08 -3.91 -21.59
CA ARG A 134 -5.12 -5.13 -22.41
C ARG A 134 -6.28 -6.04 -22.00
N ASP A 135 -6.43 -6.35 -20.72
CA ASP A 135 -7.46 -7.29 -20.26
C ASP A 135 -8.86 -6.67 -20.41
N TYR A 136 -9.00 -5.36 -20.23
CA TYR A 136 -10.20 -4.61 -20.58
C TYR A 136 -10.54 -4.71 -22.07
N GLU A 137 -9.56 -4.60 -22.97
CA GLU A 137 -9.76 -4.71 -24.42
C GLU A 137 -10.03 -6.14 -24.88
N GLU A 138 -9.34 -7.13 -24.32
CA GLU A 138 -9.46 -8.54 -24.69
C GLU A 138 -10.71 -9.21 -24.09
N MET A 139 -10.96 -9.04 -22.78
CA MET A 139 -12.07 -9.70 -22.07
C MET A 139 -13.33 -8.82 -22.01
N GLY A 140 -13.20 -7.50 -22.05
CA GLY A 140 -14.34 -6.58 -22.06
C GLY A 140 -15.42 -6.89 -23.11
N PRO A 141 -15.06 -7.26 -24.36
CA PRO A 141 -16.04 -7.62 -25.40
C PRO A 141 -16.99 -8.74 -25.01
N VAL A 142 -16.54 -9.79 -24.30
CA VAL A 142 -17.43 -10.91 -23.94
C VAL A 142 -18.47 -10.46 -22.90
N PHE A 143 -18.09 -9.63 -21.93
CA PHE A 143 -19.03 -9.10 -20.94
C PHE A 143 -20.03 -8.12 -21.57
N LYS A 144 -19.55 -7.22 -22.43
CA LYS A 144 -20.41 -6.30 -23.20
C LYS A 144 -21.39 -7.07 -24.07
N TRP A 145 -20.94 -8.13 -24.72
CA TRP A 145 -21.79 -9.01 -25.52
C TRP A 145 -22.86 -9.69 -24.66
N MET A 146 -22.53 -10.10 -23.43
CA MET A 146 -23.44 -10.65 -22.43
C MET A 146 -24.31 -9.59 -21.68
N ASN A 147 -24.46 -8.39 -22.24
CA ASN A 147 -25.27 -7.29 -21.68
C ASN A 147 -24.81 -6.79 -20.28
N LEU A 148 -23.51 -6.79 -20.02
CA LEU A 148 -22.91 -6.11 -18.86
C LEU A 148 -22.09 -4.89 -19.30
N THR A 149 -21.95 -3.93 -18.40
CA THR A 149 -21.10 -2.75 -18.61
C THR A 149 -19.70 -2.97 -18.05
N VAL A 150 -18.67 -2.48 -18.75
CA VAL A 150 -17.26 -2.63 -18.37
C VAL A 150 -16.57 -1.28 -18.46
N GLY A 151 -15.88 -0.87 -17.39
CA GLY A 151 -15.09 0.35 -17.31
C GLY A 151 -13.60 0.06 -17.09
N LEU A 152 -12.76 1.01 -17.50
CA LEU A 152 -11.32 1.02 -17.25
C LEU A 152 -10.99 2.23 -16.38
N ASN A 153 -10.33 2.00 -15.24
CA ASN A 153 -9.84 3.05 -14.35
C ASN A 153 -8.32 3.13 -14.42
N SER A 154 -7.81 4.29 -14.85
CA SER A 154 -6.38 4.59 -14.98
C SER A 154 -6.03 5.95 -14.37
N SER A 155 -4.74 6.21 -14.19
CA SER A 155 -4.22 7.49 -13.69
C SER A 155 -4.44 8.66 -14.67
N LYS A 156 -4.69 8.37 -15.95
CA LYS A 156 -4.77 9.35 -17.03
C LYS A 156 -6.16 9.96 -17.23
N ILE A 157 -7.19 9.36 -16.65
CA ILE A 157 -8.58 9.79 -16.85
C ILE A 157 -9.03 10.75 -15.75
N PHE A 158 -9.95 11.65 -16.10
CA PHE A 158 -10.45 12.65 -15.15
C PHE A 158 -11.38 12.02 -14.09
N PRO A 159 -11.56 12.65 -12.90
CA PRO A 159 -12.46 12.13 -11.86
C PRO A 159 -13.88 11.81 -12.33
N SER A 160 -14.44 12.60 -13.25
CA SER A 160 -15.76 12.36 -13.84
C SER A 160 -15.82 11.09 -14.71
N GLU A 161 -14.72 10.72 -15.35
CA GLU A 161 -14.58 9.48 -16.10
C GLU A 161 -14.31 8.29 -15.18
N LYS A 162 -13.52 8.47 -14.12
CA LYS A 162 -13.35 7.47 -13.04
C LYS A 162 -14.71 7.07 -12.46
N LYS A 163 -15.55 8.06 -12.14
CA LYS A 163 -16.92 7.82 -11.63
C LYS A 163 -17.76 6.98 -12.60
N LYS A 164 -17.65 7.21 -13.91
CA LYS A 164 -18.31 6.38 -14.94
C LYS A 164 -17.74 4.96 -14.97
N ALA A 165 -16.42 4.79 -14.83
CA ALA A 165 -15.77 3.49 -14.82
C ALA A 165 -16.17 2.64 -13.62
N TYR A 166 -16.26 3.23 -12.41
CA TYR A 166 -16.74 2.55 -11.20
C TYR A 166 -18.25 2.27 -11.22
N ALA A 167 -19.04 3.07 -11.97
CA ALA A 167 -20.47 2.82 -12.13
C ALA A 167 -20.79 1.60 -13.01
N CYS A 168 -19.82 1.07 -13.78
CA CYS A 168 -20.00 -0.14 -14.56
C CYS A 168 -20.16 -1.40 -13.69
N ASP A 169 -20.79 -2.46 -14.22
CA ASP A 169 -20.90 -3.76 -13.55
C ASP A 169 -19.50 -4.34 -13.25
N ILE A 170 -18.52 -4.07 -14.12
CA ILE A 170 -17.14 -4.54 -14.02
C ILE A 170 -16.18 -3.36 -14.23
N THR A 171 -15.13 -3.26 -13.40
CA THR A 171 -14.11 -2.21 -13.50
C THR A 171 -12.71 -2.84 -13.49
N TYR A 172 -11.93 -2.62 -14.54
CA TYR A 172 -10.51 -2.96 -14.59
C TYR A 172 -9.68 -1.80 -14.04
N SER A 173 -8.69 -2.10 -13.21
CA SER A 173 -7.78 -1.09 -12.65
C SER A 173 -6.51 -1.70 -12.09
N THR A 174 -5.63 -0.84 -11.57
CA THR A 174 -4.45 -1.24 -10.82
C THR A 174 -4.71 -1.13 -9.32
N ASN A 175 -3.96 -1.90 -8.53
CA ASN A 175 -3.97 -1.81 -7.07
C ASN A 175 -3.70 -0.39 -6.57
N THR A 176 -2.75 0.30 -7.20
CA THR A 176 -2.35 1.67 -6.87
C THR A 176 -3.47 2.67 -7.12
N GLU A 177 -4.10 2.66 -8.30
CA GLU A 177 -5.18 3.61 -8.61
C GLU A 177 -6.41 3.38 -7.72
N LEU A 178 -6.76 2.12 -7.46
CA LEU A 178 -7.85 1.78 -6.55
C LEU A 178 -7.61 2.30 -5.13
N GLY A 179 -6.40 2.15 -4.61
CA GLY A 179 -6.07 2.62 -3.26
C GLY A 179 -6.00 4.15 -3.17
N PHE A 180 -5.45 4.84 -4.19
CA PHE A 180 -5.46 6.30 -4.22
C PHE A 180 -6.84 6.91 -4.43
N ASP A 181 -7.68 6.30 -5.27
CA ASP A 181 -9.08 6.73 -5.41
C ASP A 181 -9.83 6.59 -4.08
N TYR A 182 -9.60 5.50 -3.33
CA TYR A 182 -10.15 5.33 -1.98
C TYR A 182 -9.69 6.43 -1.01
N LEU A 183 -8.39 6.74 -0.98
CA LEU A 183 -7.87 7.81 -0.12
C LEU A 183 -8.47 9.18 -0.51
N ARG A 184 -8.51 9.50 -1.81
CA ARG A 184 -9.10 10.75 -2.32
C ARG A 184 -10.58 10.86 -2.00
N ASP A 185 -11.35 9.78 -2.16
CA ASP A 185 -12.79 9.76 -1.85
C ASP A 185 -13.11 10.01 -0.37
N ASN A 186 -12.16 9.74 0.53
CA ASN A 186 -12.29 10.05 1.96
C ASN A 186 -11.76 11.45 2.33
N MET A 187 -11.30 12.24 1.35
CA MET A 187 -10.88 13.64 1.51
C MET A 187 -11.83 14.64 0.84
N VAL A 188 -12.85 14.17 0.11
CA VAL A 188 -13.82 15.04 -0.58
C VAL A 188 -14.83 15.67 0.36
N ILE A 189 -15.36 16.83 -0.02
CA ILE A 189 -16.32 17.61 0.78
C ILE A 189 -17.79 17.36 0.38
N SER A 190 -18.03 16.70 -0.76
CA SER A 190 -19.38 16.32 -1.20
C SER A 190 -19.39 14.91 -1.81
N VAL A 191 -20.53 14.22 -1.67
CA VAL A 191 -20.74 12.87 -2.22
C VAL A 191 -20.53 12.85 -3.75
N ASP A 192 -20.88 13.94 -4.44
CA ASP A 192 -20.75 14.01 -5.89
C ASP A 192 -19.31 13.94 -6.40
N GLN A 193 -18.35 14.31 -5.55
CA GLN A 193 -16.92 14.25 -5.85
C GLN A 193 -16.34 12.84 -5.67
N GLN A 194 -17.03 11.93 -4.98
CA GLN A 194 -16.59 10.54 -4.84
C GLN A 194 -16.66 9.83 -6.20
N VAL A 195 -15.60 9.07 -6.50
CA VAL A 195 -15.49 8.31 -7.75
C VAL A 195 -15.80 6.84 -7.55
N GLN A 196 -15.45 6.25 -6.41
CA GLN A 196 -15.69 4.85 -6.10
C GLN A 196 -17.13 4.61 -5.68
N ARG A 197 -17.53 3.34 -5.79
CA ARG A 197 -18.71 2.77 -5.16
C ARG A 197 -18.30 1.85 -4.01
N GLY A 198 -19.26 1.12 -3.43
CA GLY A 198 -18.97 0.12 -2.41
C GLY A 198 -17.99 -0.98 -2.87
N LEU A 199 -17.09 -1.38 -1.97
CA LEU A 199 -16.06 -2.41 -2.20
C LEU A 199 -16.66 -3.82 -2.06
N ASN A 200 -17.26 -4.31 -3.15
CA ASN A 200 -18.00 -5.58 -3.16
C ASN A 200 -17.12 -6.80 -3.40
N TYR A 201 -16.57 -6.96 -4.62
CA TYR A 201 -15.75 -8.12 -4.99
C TYR A 201 -14.51 -7.68 -5.75
N ALA A 202 -13.34 -8.15 -5.30
CA ALA A 202 -12.06 -7.95 -5.96
C ALA A 202 -11.47 -9.28 -6.44
N ILE A 203 -10.98 -9.30 -7.68
CA ILE A 203 -10.11 -10.36 -8.20
C ILE A 203 -8.75 -9.76 -8.49
N VAL A 204 -7.74 -10.24 -7.77
CA VAL A 204 -6.36 -9.78 -7.91
C VAL A 204 -5.59 -10.76 -8.81
N ASP A 205 -5.23 -10.33 -10.01
CA ASP A 205 -4.25 -11.05 -10.83
C ASP A 205 -2.84 -10.86 -10.26
N GLU A 206 -2.01 -11.88 -10.41
CA GLU A 206 -0.66 -11.91 -9.84
C GLU A 206 -0.66 -11.51 -8.35
N ALA A 207 -1.62 -12.07 -7.60
CA ALA A 207 -1.93 -11.71 -6.22
C ALA A 207 -0.75 -11.87 -5.25
N ASP A 208 0.22 -12.71 -5.56
CA ASP A 208 1.48 -12.80 -4.83
C ASP A 208 2.35 -11.55 -4.97
N SER A 209 2.34 -10.88 -6.13
CA SER A 209 2.95 -9.54 -6.27
C SER A 209 2.28 -8.54 -5.35
N ILE A 210 0.97 -8.40 -5.51
CA ILE A 210 0.23 -7.25 -4.97
C ILE A 210 0.05 -7.40 -3.46
N LEU A 211 -0.28 -8.61 -3.00
CA LEU A 211 -0.67 -8.87 -1.62
C LEU A 211 0.50 -9.33 -0.74
N ILE A 212 1.68 -9.60 -1.30
CA ILE A 212 2.87 -10.01 -0.53
C ILE A 212 4.07 -9.11 -0.83
N ASP A 213 4.47 -8.96 -2.10
CA ASP A 213 5.67 -8.18 -2.45
C ASP A 213 5.44 -6.67 -2.27
N GLU A 214 4.39 -6.14 -2.88
CA GLU A 214 4.04 -4.71 -2.86
C GLU A 214 3.36 -4.28 -1.56
N ALA A 215 2.82 -5.24 -0.81
CA ALA A 215 2.21 -5.03 0.50
C ALA A 215 3.18 -4.44 1.56
N ARG A 216 4.46 -4.31 1.23
CA ARG A 216 5.45 -3.61 2.08
C ARG A 216 5.35 -2.09 2.01
N MET A 217 4.84 -1.54 0.92
CA MET A 217 4.83 -0.08 0.70
C MET A 217 3.45 0.49 1.04
N PRO A 218 3.37 1.50 1.93
CA PRO A 218 2.12 2.22 2.14
C PRO A 218 1.80 3.11 0.94
N LEU A 219 0.50 3.32 0.73
CA LEU A 219 -0.04 4.34 -0.17
C LEU A 219 -0.18 5.63 0.64
N ILE A 220 0.51 6.69 0.20
CA ILE A 220 0.58 7.97 0.91
C ILE A 220 0.18 9.09 -0.03
N ILE A 221 -0.78 9.91 0.39
CA ILE A 221 -1.06 11.23 -0.20
C ILE A 221 -0.30 12.26 0.63
N ALA A 222 0.68 12.90 0.00
CA ALA A 222 1.46 13.98 0.62
C ALA A 222 0.88 15.35 0.28
N GLY A 223 0.78 16.20 1.30
CA GLY A 223 0.47 17.62 1.21
C GLY A 223 1.68 18.48 1.58
N LYS A 224 1.63 19.77 1.25
CA LYS A 224 2.70 20.71 1.61
C LYS A 224 2.47 21.27 3.01
N ASP A 225 3.41 21.06 3.93
CA ASP A 225 3.36 21.68 5.25
C ASP A 225 4.25 22.92 5.35
N LYS A 226 3.64 24.04 5.70
CA LYS A 226 4.32 25.34 5.89
C LYS A 226 4.69 25.61 7.36
N SER A 227 4.26 24.77 8.30
CA SER A 227 4.09 25.17 9.70
C SER A 227 5.30 24.93 10.62
N GLN A 228 6.25 24.04 10.27
CA GLN A 228 7.23 23.55 11.25
C GLN A 228 8.68 24.07 11.09
N ARG A 229 8.92 25.05 10.20
CA ARG A 229 10.28 25.61 9.98
C ARG A 229 10.93 26.17 11.24
N ASN A 230 10.13 26.70 12.16
CA ASN A 230 10.63 27.27 13.42
C ASN A 230 11.11 26.19 14.40
N LEU A 231 10.49 25.01 14.42
CA LEU A 231 10.91 23.91 15.29
C LEU A 231 12.27 23.35 14.86
N TYR A 232 12.50 23.16 13.55
CA TYR A 232 13.83 22.74 13.05
C TYR A 232 14.94 23.69 13.50
N LYS A 233 14.69 25.00 13.47
CA LYS A 233 15.67 26.00 13.95
C LYS A 233 15.89 25.90 15.45
N ARG A 234 14.81 25.83 16.25
CA ARG A 234 14.92 25.71 17.70
C ARG A 234 15.59 24.40 18.15
N ALA A 235 15.36 23.31 17.42
CA ALA A 235 15.99 22.01 17.67
C ALA A 235 17.47 21.99 17.27
N ASP A 236 17.83 22.64 16.16
CA ASP A 236 19.23 22.83 15.78
C ASP A 236 20.00 23.71 16.79
N GLU A 237 19.40 24.82 17.24
CA GLU A 237 19.94 25.67 18.29
C GLU A 237 20.14 24.89 19.61
N PHE A 238 19.16 24.05 19.97
CA PHE A 238 19.27 23.16 21.11
C PHE A 238 20.41 22.15 20.95
N ALA A 239 20.46 21.42 19.82
CA ALA A 239 21.52 20.44 19.56
C ALA A 239 22.91 21.09 19.66
N LYS A 240 23.09 22.29 19.10
CA LYS A 240 24.35 23.06 19.19
C LYS A 240 24.68 23.56 20.61
N SER A 241 23.72 23.56 21.53
CA SER A 241 23.91 23.98 22.93
C SER A 241 24.36 22.86 23.86
N LEU A 242 24.37 21.61 23.39
CA LEU A 242 24.71 20.43 24.19
C LEU A 242 26.22 20.24 24.30
N ASP A 243 26.64 19.79 25.49
CA ASP A 243 28.00 19.38 25.80
C ASP A 243 28.21 17.88 25.51
N GLU A 244 29.46 17.40 25.47
CA GLU A 244 29.80 15.99 25.18
C GLU A 244 29.17 14.99 26.19
N ASP A 245 28.82 15.42 27.40
CA ASP A 245 28.18 14.58 28.42
C ASP A 245 26.65 14.46 28.25
N ASP A 246 26.04 15.29 27.39
CA ASP A 246 24.58 15.35 27.23
C ASP A 246 24.03 14.40 26.16
N TYR A 247 24.90 13.81 25.34
CA TYR A 247 24.52 12.86 24.31
C TYR A 247 25.55 11.72 24.21
N ASP A 248 25.08 10.54 23.81
CA ASP A 248 25.92 9.41 23.46
C ASP A 248 25.96 9.27 21.93
N TYR A 249 27.15 9.08 21.37
CA TYR A 249 27.36 8.89 19.93
C TYR A 249 28.10 7.58 19.67
N ASP A 250 27.39 6.62 19.09
CA ASP A 250 27.97 5.38 18.64
C ASP A 250 28.60 5.57 17.24
N LYS A 251 29.93 5.41 17.19
CA LYS A 251 30.72 5.58 15.96
C LYS A 251 30.51 4.45 14.94
N GLU A 252 30.11 3.25 15.37
CA GLU A 252 29.90 2.12 14.46
C GLU A 252 28.54 2.24 13.76
N THR A 253 27.49 2.52 14.53
CA THR A 253 26.13 2.64 13.99
C THR A 253 25.77 4.06 13.54
N LYS A 254 26.61 5.05 13.84
CA LYS A 254 26.37 6.49 13.64
C LYS A 254 25.08 6.98 14.31
N THR A 255 24.63 6.31 15.37
CA THR A 255 23.44 6.70 16.14
C THR A 255 23.82 7.70 17.23
N VAL A 256 22.96 8.69 17.46
CA VAL A 256 23.12 9.71 18.51
C VAL A 256 21.88 9.62 19.38
N ALA A 257 22.05 9.59 20.70
CA ALA A 257 20.93 9.59 21.65
C ALA A 257 21.22 10.54 22.81
N LEU A 258 20.18 11.15 23.39
CA LEU A 258 20.35 11.97 24.59
C LEU A 258 20.69 11.11 25.81
N THR A 259 21.63 11.59 26.62
CA THR A 259 21.81 11.07 27.99
C THR A 259 20.73 11.65 28.91
N PRO A 260 20.57 11.14 30.14
CA PRO A 260 19.64 11.74 31.11
C PRO A 260 19.87 13.25 31.33
N SER A 261 21.14 13.70 31.32
CA SER A 261 21.48 15.14 31.41
C SER A 261 20.94 15.92 30.21
N GLY A 262 21.15 15.42 29.00
CA GLY A 262 20.63 16.04 27.77
C GLY A 262 19.10 16.05 27.72
N ALA A 263 18.45 15.01 28.23
CA ALA A 263 16.99 14.95 28.34
C ALA A 263 16.44 16.02 29.31
N ASP A 264 17.08 16.25 30.45
CA ASP A 264 16.69 17.31 31.39
C ASP A 264 16.92 18.71 30.81
N LYS A 265 18.01 18.91 30.07
CA LYS A 265 18.25 20.14 29.30
C LYS A 265 17.17 20.33 28.23
N ALA A 266 16.78 19.27 27.51
CA ALA A 266 15.70 19.32 26.52
C ALA A 266 14.37 19.73 27.17
N ASN A 267 14.01 19.10 28.30
CA ASN A 267 12.81 19.44 29.08
C ASN A 267 12.76 20.93 29.41
N THR A 268 13.87 21.47 29.89
CA THR A 268 13.98 22.89 30.25
C THR A 268 13.90 23.81 29.03
N TRP A 269 14.59 23.47 27.94
CA TRP A 269 14.64 24.26 26.71
C TRP A 269 13.29 24.39 26.00
N PHE A 270 12.56 23.28 25.94
CA PHE A 270 11.26 23.20 25.27
C PHE A 270 10.09 23.48 26.22
N GLY A 271 10.33 23.57 27.53
CA GLY A 271 9.28 23.82 28.54
C GLY A 271 8.40 22.59 28.78
N LEU A 272 8.97 21.39 28.65
CA LEU A 272 8.27 20.11 28.71
C LEU A 272 8.49 19.44 30.06
N LYS A 273 7.51 18.65 30.52
CA LYS A 273 7.67 17.83 31.73
C LYS A 273 8.59 16.63 31.48
N ASN A 274 8.49 16.03 30.29
CA ASN A 274 9.30 14.90 29.86
C ASN A 274 9.30 14.83 28.33
N ILE A 275 10.46 14.99 27.70
CA ILE A 275 10.68 14.92 26.26
C ILE A 275 10.30 13.55 25.69
N PHE A 276 10.39 12.49 26.51
CA PHE A 276 9.94 11.15 26.14
C PHE A 276 8.50 10.84 26.60
N GLY A 277 7.76 11.85 27.03
CA GLY A 277 6.33 11.74 27.36
C GLY A 277 5.44 11.56 26.12
N SER A 278 4.16 11.30 26.35
CA SER A 278 3.14 11.22 25.29
C SER A 278 2.84 12.59 24.66
N GLU A 279 2.99 13.68 25.42
CA GLU A 279 2.68 15.06 24.98
C GLU A 279 3.86 15.76 24.24
N SER A 280 4.98 15.07 24.01
CA SER A 280 6.25 15.68 23.58
C SER A 280 6.94 14.97 22.41
N PHE A 281 6.21 14.10 21.71
CA PHE A 281 6.76 13.29 20.62
C PHE A 281 7.27 14.14 19.45
N THR A 282 6.59 15.26 19.13
CA THR A 282 6.99 16.17 18.06
C THR A 282 8.37 16.73 18.38
N GLU A 283 8.54 17.38 19.54
CA GLU A 283 9.81 17.95 19.97
C GLU A 283 10.90 16.88 20.05
N ALA A 284 10.59 15.68 20.53
CA ALA A 284 11.54 14.58 20.60
C ALA A 284 12.08 14.17 19.22
N HIS A 285 11.21 14.01 18.23
CA HIS A 285 11.61 13.68 16.86
C HIS A 285 12.49 14.77 16.25
N PHE A 286 12.10 16.04 16.40
CA PHE A 286 12.87 17.17 15.89
C PHE A 286 14.25 17.29 16.54
N VAL A 287 14.34 17.01 17.85
CA VAL A 287 15.61 16.97 18.57
C VAL A 287 16.47 15.82 18.05
N ASP A 288 15.91 14.63 17.85
CA ASP A 288 16.65 13.47 17.33
C ASP A 288 17.23 13.74 15.93
N GLU A 289 16.43 14.29 15.02
CA GLU A 289 16.90 14.65 13.69
C GLU A 289 17.93 15.79 13.71
N ALA A 290 17.79 16.76 14.63
CA ALA A 290 18.78 17.80 14.83
C ALA A 290 20.11 17.26 15.40
N LEU A 291 20.06 16.30 16.33
CA LEU A 291 21.24 15.60 16.85
C LEU A 291 21.94 14.83 15.75
N LYS A 292 21.19 14.03 14.98
CA LYS A 292 21.72 13.27 13.85
C LYS A 292 22.33 14.18 12.79
N ALA A 293 21.64 15.28 12.43
CA ALA A 293 22.18 16.27 11.51
C ALA A 293 23.47 16.91 12.03
N ASN A 294 23.55 17.27 13.32
CA ASN A 294 24.72 17.95 13.88
C ASN A 294 25.91 17.01 14.13
N TYR A 295 25.68 15.82 14.67
CA TYR A 295 26.73 14.92 15.17
C TYR A 295 27.04 13.74 14.23
N SER A 296 26.06 13.20 13.52
CA SER A 296 26.27 12.06 12.59
C SER A 296 26.59 12.50 11.16
N MET A 297 25.96 13.56 10.67
CA MET A 297 26.05 14.01 9.28
C MET A 297 27.14 15.05 9.08
N LYS A 298 28.10 14.78 8.21
CA LYS A 298 29.26 15.64 7.93
C LYS A 298 29.14 16.32 6.58
N ARG A 299 29.34 17.63 6.60
CA ARG A 299 29.49 18.45 5.40
C ARG A 299 30.73 18.00 4.61
N ASP A 300 30.59 17.99 3.28
CA ASP A 300 31.57 17.56 2.29
C ASP A 300 31.94 16.06 2.35
N GLN A 301 31.18 15.26 3.13
CA GLN A 301 31.26 13.80 3.14
C GLN A 301 29.90 13.15 2.88
N ASP A 302 28.89 13.50 3.69
CA ASP A 302 27.53 12.95 3.58
C ASP A 302 26.61 13.87 2.74
N TYR A 303 26.90 15.18 2.72
CA TYR A 303 26.17 16.18 1.92
C TYR A 303 27.07 17.37 1.57
N VAL A 304 26.67 18.16 0.59
CA VAL A 304 27.32 19.43 0.20
C VAL A 304 26.30 20.55 0.15
N VAL A 305 26.76 21.79 0.37
CA VAL A 305 25.93 23.00 0.26
C VAL A 305 26.33 23.77 -0.99
N GLN A 306 25.42 23.91 -1.94
CA GLN A 306 25.68 24.54 -3.24
C GLN A 306 24.67 25.66 -3.53
N PRO A 307 25.00 26.66 -4.37
CA PRO A 307 24.02 27.63 -4.84
C PRO A 307 22.96 26.96 -5.72
N THR A 308 21.69 27.38 -5.59
CA THR A 308 20.60 26.90 -6.45
C THR A 308 20.85 27.27 -7.91
N LYS A 309 20.23 26.55 -8.85
CA LYS A 309 20.37 26.79 -10.31
C LYS A 309 20.10 28.24 -10.73
N ASP A 310 19.22 28.91 -10.00
CA ASP A 310 18.81 30.30 -10.21
C ASP A 310 19.77 31.32 -9.55
N GLY A 311 20.77 30.85 -8.79
CA GLY A 311 21.84 31.65 -8.20
C GLY A 311 21.44 32.51 -6.99
N HIS A 312 20.17 32.48 -6.59
CA HIS A 312 19.61 33.37 -5.57
C HIS A 312 19.62 32.81 -4.14
N SER A 313 19.84 31.51 -3.97
CA SER A 313 19.87 30.86 -2.65
C SER A 313 20.87 29.71 -2.62
N LYS A 314 21.05 29.09 -1.45
CA LYS A 314 21.81 27.85 -1.29
C LYS A 314 20.85 26.68 -1.13
N GLU A 315 21.29 25.47 -1.45
CA GLU A 315 20.60 24.22 -1.20
C GLU A 315 21.58 23.12 -0.75
N VAL A 316 21.04 22.09 -0.11
CA VAL A 316 21.77 20.91 0.36
C VAL A 316 21.58 19.78 -0.65
N ASP A 317 22.68 19.23 -1.17
CA ASP A 317 22.67 18.05 -2.02
C ASP A 317 23.38 16.88 -1.35
N ILE A 318 22.86 15.67 -1.55
CA ILE A 318 23.42 14.43 -0.98
C ILE A 318 24.69 14.02 -1.73
N VAL A 319 25.69 13.50 -1.02
CA VAL A 319 26.87 12.88 -1.64
C VAL A 319 26.77 11.37 -1.50
N ASP A 320 26.90 10.66 -2.62
CA ASP A 320 27.05 9.21 -2.61
C ASP A 320 28.43 8.84 -2.03
N GLN A 321 28.45 8.11 -0.91
CA GLN A 321 29.69 7.77 -0.19
C GLN A 321 30.60 6.81 -0.97
N ASN A 322 30.05 6.03 -1.90
CA ASN A 322 30.83 5.08 -2.69
C ASN A 322 31.48 5.74 -3.90
N THR A 323 30.79 6.70 -4.52
CA THR A 323 31.22 7.31 -5.79
C THR A 323 31.72 8.75 -5.65
N GLY A 324 31.46 9.42 -4.52
CA GLY A 324 31.73 10.84 -4.29
C GLY A 324 30.89 11.78 -5.16
N ARG A 325 29.87 11.25 -5.88
CA ARG A 325 29.02 12.05 -6.76
C ARG A 325 27.95 12.79 -5.98
N VAL A 326 27.70 14.03 -6.37
CA VAL A 326 26.60 14.85 -5.86
C VAL A 326 25.29 14.43 -6.52
N MET A 327 24.31 14.04 -5.70
CA MET A 327 23.01 13.54 -6.13
C MET A 327 21.95 14.66 -6.08
N ALA A 328 22.01 15.56 -7.08
CA ALA A 328 21.10 16.69 -7.17
C ALA A 328 19.62 16.26 -7.20
N GLY A 329 18.80 16.90 -6.36
CA GLY A 329 17.36 16.64 -6.29
C GLY A 329 16.95 15.44 -5.42
N ARG A 330 17.90 14.73 -4.78
CA ARG A 330 17.60 13.74 -3.74
C ARG A 330 17.59 14.41 -2.37
N ARG A 331 16.68 13.97 -1.50
CA ARG A 331 16.55 14.46 -0.13
C ARG A 331 16.59 13.29 0.85
N TYR A 332 17.06 13.56 2.06
CA TYR A 332 16.96 12.60 3.17
C TYR A 332 15.51 12.58 3.65
N SER A 333 15.02 11.42 4.08
CA SER A 333 13.66 11.23 4.60
C SER A 333 13.52 11.75 6.04
N ASP A 334 12.29 11.72 6.55
CA ASP A 334 11.99 11.83 7.99
C ASP A 334 12.47 13.13 8.65
N GLY A 335 12.50 14.23 7.90
CA GLY A 335 12.91 15.53 8.45
C GLY A 335 14.42 15.75 8.55
N LEU A 336 15.25 14.72 8.35
CA LEU A 336 16.72 14.83 8.42
C LEU A 336 17.26 15.88 7.45
N HIS A 337 16.71 15.95 6.25
CA HIS A 337 17.16 16.92 5.25
C HIS A 337 16.86 18.36 5.68
N GLN A 338 15.69 18.59 6.27
CA GLN A 338 15.28 19.87 6.84
C GLN A 338 16.12 20.23 8.06
N ALA A 339 16.50 19.25 8.88
CA ALA A 339 17.43 19.44 10.00
C ALA A 339 18.84 19.83 9.52
N ILE A 340 19.33 19.24 8.42
CA ILE A 340 20.61 19.65 7.79
C ILE A 340 20.49 21.06 7.19
N GLU A 341 19.36 21.39 6.54
CA GLU A 341 19.09 22.75 6.05
C GLU A 341 19.10 23.76 7.20
N ALA A 342 18.53 23.43 8.36
CA ALA A 342 18.59 24.25 9.57
C ALA A 342 20.03 24.41 10.09
N LYS A 343 20.76 23.29 10.22
CA LYS A 343 22.16 23.25 10.67
C LYS A 343 23.06 24.18 9.85
N GLU A 344 22.93 24.14 8.54
CA GLU A 344 23.75 24.91 7.59
C GLU A 344 23.21 26.32 7.31
N ASN A 345 22.12 26.71 7.99
CA ASN A 345 21.42 27.99 7.79
C ASN A 345 21.02 28.23 6.32
N VAL A 346 20.56 27.16 5.66
CA VAL A 346 20.00 27.13 4.31
C VAL A 346 18.48 27.33 4.40
N PRO A 347 17.81 27.94 3.40
CA PRO A 347 16.35 28.04 3.40
C PRO A 347 15.71 26.65 3.52
N ILE A 348 15.08 26.38 4.67
CA ILE A 348 14.39 25.12 4.94
C ILE A 348 13.20 25.01 3.97
N LYS A 349 13.24 24.04 3.05
CA LYS A 349 12.12 23.80 2.16
C LYS A 349 11.05 23.04 2.93
N ASP A 350 9.79 23.32 2.61
CA ASP A 350 8.64 22.68 3.25
C ASP A 350 8.77 21.15 3.18
N ALA A 351 8.46 20.50 4.30
CA ALA A 351 8.36 19.05 4.35
C ALA A 351 7.03 18.63 3.70
N ASP A 352 7.08 17.49 3.03
CA ASP A 352 5.87 16.78 2.67
C ASP A 352 5.28 16.21 3.96
N LYS A 353 4.00 16.49 4.21
CA LYS A 353 3.24 15.95 5.34
C LYS A 353 2.23 14.97 4.81
N THR A 354 2.16 13.80 5.43
CA THR A 354 1.16 12.77 5.12
C THR A 354 -0.23 13.31 5.41
N GLU A 355 -1.08 13.43 4.38
CA GLU A 355 -2.48 13.82 4.52
C GLU A 355 -3.42 12.62 4.62
N ALA A 356 -3.09 11.53 3.96
CA ALA A 356 -3.84 10.29 4.02
C ALA A 356 -2.92 9.13 3.70
N ASP A 357 -3.05 8.05 4.46
CA ASP A 357 -2.27 6.84 4.23
C ASP A 357 -3.14 5.58 4.38
N THR A 358 -2.73 4.51 3.72
CA THR A 358 -3.21 3.14 3.95
C THR A 358 -2.20 2.14 3.43
N THR A 359 -2.37 0.86 3.75
CA THR A 359 -1.60 -0.23 3.15
C THR A 359 -2.46 -1.10 2.27
N TYR A 360 -1.84 -1.80 1.31
CA TYR A 360 -2.58 -2.72 0.45
C TYR A 360 -3.26 -3.81 1.28
N GLN A 361 -2.63 -4.33 2.35
CA GLN A 361 -3.28 -5.31 3.24
C GLN A 361 -4.61 -4.79 3.75
N ASN A 362 -4.61 -3.60 4.34
CA ASN A 362 -5.81 -3.03 4.95
C ASN A 362 -6.85 -2.62 3.93
N TYR A 363 -6.44 -2.03 2.81
CA TYR A 363 -7.35 -1.68 1.71
C TYR A 363 -8.08 -2.91 1.16
N PHE A 364 -7.36 -3.99 0.81
CA PHE A 364 -7.99 -5.18 0.24
C PHE A 364 -8.85 -5.95 1.25
N ARG A 365 -8.54 -5.87 2.57
CA ARG A 365 -9.38 -6.44 3.64
C ARG A 365 -10.75 -5.75 3.78
N MET A 366 -10.95 -4.57 3.20
CA MET A 366 -12.23 -3.86 3.22
C MET A 366 -13.25 -4.43 2.22
N TYR A 367 -12.81 -5.23 1.24
CA TYR A 367 -13.72 -5.82 0.27
C TYR A 367 -14.61 -6.87 0.93
N SER A 368 -15.90 -6.88 0.59
CA SER A 368 -16.84 -7.90 1.09
C SER A 368 -16.41 -9.31 0.69
N LYS A 369 -15.72 -9.43 -0.45
CA LYS A 369 -15.13 -10.66 -0.95
C LYS A 369 -13.84 -10.34 -1.70
N LEU A 370 -12.76 -11.03 -1.34
CA LEU A 370 -11.46 -10.94 -2.01
C LEU A 370 -11.09 -12.29 -2.58
N SER A 371 -10.56 -12.29 -3.81
CA SER A 371 -10.01 -13.47 -4.45
C SER A 371 -8.78 -13.09 -5.26
N GLY A 372 -7.99 -14.07 -5.67
CA GLY A 372 -6.85 -13.79 -6.52
C GLY A 372 -6.31 -15.03 -7.20
N MET A 373 -5.50 -14.80 -8.22
CA MET A 373 -4.88 -15.86 -9.00
C MET A 373 -3.39 -15.58 -9.15
N THR A 374 -2.59 -16.64 -9.15
CA THR A 374 -1.14 -16.56 -9.36
C THR A 374 -0.58 -17.93 -9.76
N GLY A 375 0.64 -17.97 -10.28
CA GLY A 375 1.33 -19.21 -10.60
C GLY A 375 2.04 -19.84 -9.40
N THR A 376 2.26 -19.08 -8.34
CA THR A 376 3.21 -19.43 -7.29
C THR A 376 2.77 -18.83 -5.95
N ALA A 377 2.02 -19.56 -5.13
CA ALA A 377 1.59 -19.07 -3.82
C ALA A 377 1.56 -20.13 -2.71
N ALA A 378 1.83 -21.39 -3.03
CA ALA A 378 1.81 -22.48 -2.06
C ALA A 378 2.80 -22.28 -0.90
N SER A 379 3.94 -21.60 -1.13
CA SER A 379 4.91 -21.24 -0.09
C SER A 379 4.33 -20.29 0.93
N ASP A 380 3.56 -19.31 0.47
CA ASP A 380 3.02 -18.20 1.27
C ASP A 380 1.57 -18.44 1.73
N ALA A 381 1.10 -19.69 1.62
CA ALA A 381 -0.30 -20.03 1.89
C ALA A 381 -0.75 -19.69 3.31
N GLN A 382 0.17 -19.73 4.29
CA GLN A 382 -0.09 -19.32 5.66
C GLN A 382 -0.29 -17.80 5.76
N GLU A 383 0.54 -17.00 5.07
CA GLU A 383 0.44 -15.55 5.07
C GLU A 383 -0.86 -15.07 4.42
N PHE A 384 -1.26 -15.66 3.29
CA PHE A 384 -2.55 -15.37 2.67
C PHE A 384 -3.74 -15.65 3.60
N TYR A 385 -3.66 -16.72 4.40
CA TYR A 385 -4.73 -17.06 5.33
C TYR A 385 -4.74 -16.16 6.57
N ASP A 386 -3.58 -15.86 7.13
CA ASP A 386 -3.47 -15.05 8.34
C ASP A 386 -3.89 -13.60 8.09
N THR A 387 -3.50 -13.04 6.94
CA THR A 387 -3.76 -11.62 6.60
C THR A 387 -5.10 -11.41 5.91
N TYR A 388 -5.46 -12.27 4.94
CA TYR A 388 -6.61 -12.07 4.05
C TYR A 388 -7.70 -13.14 4.20
N HIS A 389 -7.49 -14.15 5.05
CA HIS A 389 -8.39 -15.31 5.20
C HIS A 389 -8.65 -16.09 3.91
N MET A 390 -7.70 -16.02 2.96
CA MET A 390 -7.77 -16.71 1.69
C MET A 390 -7.01 -18.04 1.76
N GLN A 391 -7.64 -19.14 1.31
CA GLN A 391 -6.93 -20.40 1.16
C GLN A 391 -6.27 -20.48 -0.21
N VAL A 392 -5.03 -20.96 -0.27
CA VAL A 392 -4.36 -21.29 -1.53
C VAL A 392 -4.79 -22.67 -1.99
N ILE A 393 -5.36 -22.73 -3.20
CA ILE A 393 -5.80 -23.98 -3.83
C ILE A 393 -5.05 -24.16 -5.16
N SER A 394 -4.18 -25.16 -5.19
CA SER A 394 -3.41 -25.52 -6.38
C SER A 394 -4.28 -26.23 -7.40
N ILE A 395 -4.38 -25.64 -8.59
CA ILE A 395 -5.15 -26.13 -9.72
C ILE A 395 -4.24 -27.01 -10.59
N PRO A 396 -4.68 -28.22 -10.98
CA PRO A 396 -3.92 -29.06 -11.92
C PRO A 396 -3.70 -28.36 -13.26
N THR A 397 -2.57 -28.64 -13.92
CA THR A 397 -2.33 -28.17 -15.29
C THR A 397 -3.23 -28.91 -16.27
N ASN A 398 -3.66 -28.25 -17.35
CA ASN A 398 -4.46 -28.86 -18.40
C ASN A 398 -3.71 -30.03 -19.09
N LYS A 399 -2.41 -29.83 -19.33
CA LYS A 399 -1.49 -30.84 -19.86
C LYS A 399 -0.32 -31.09 -18.89
N PRO A 400 0.27 -32.30 -18.84
CA PRO A 400 1.45 -32.56 -18.02
C PRO A 400 2.63 -31.68 -18.43
N VAL A 401 3.35 -31.14 -17.44
CA VAL A 401 4.55 -30.32 -17.68
C VAL A 401 5.70 -31.21 -18.17
N GLN A 402 6.29 -30.86 -19.32
CA GLN A 402 7.43 -31.57 -19.92
C GLN A 402 8.78 -30.86 -19.71
N ARG A 403 8.77 -29.71 -19.03
CA ARG A 403 9.98 -28.93 -18.71
C ARG A 403 10.96 -29.73 -17.86
N GLN A 404 12.24 -29.62 -18.17
CA GLN A 404 13.34 -30.16 -17.37
C GLN A 404 13.96 -29.04 -16.53
N ASP A 405 13.80 -29.11 -15.22
CA ASP A 405 14.48 -28.20 -14.29
C ASP A 405 15.83 -28.82 -13.90
N LEU A 406 16.90 -28.29 -14.50
CA LEU A 406 18.28 -28.75 -14.26
C LEU A 406 18.77 -28.25 -12.90
N PRO A 407 19.68 -28.98 -12.26
CA PRO A 407 20.24 -28.56 -10.97
C PRO A 407 21.10 -27.30 -11.13
N ASP A 408 21.13 -26.51 -10.06
CA ASP A 408 21.89 -25.26 -10.00
C ASP A 408 23.41 -25.53 -10.12
N ILE A 409 24.09 -24.67 -10.87
CA ILE A 409 25.55 -24.67 -11.02
C ILE A 409 26.10 -23.55 -10.14
N VAL A 410 26.97 -23.89 -9.20
CA VAL A 410 27.47 -22.96 -8.18
C VAL A 410 28.95 -22.69 -8.42
N PHE A 411 29.37 -21.43 -8.36
CA PHE A 411 30.75 -20.98 -8.55
C PHE A 411 31.27 -20.26 -7.31
N ALA A 412 32.59 -20.23 -7.14
CA ALA A 412 33.21 -19.53 -6.02
C ALA A 412 33.17 -18.00 -6.16
N THR A 413 33.25 -17.48 -7.40
CA THR A 413 33.34 -16.05 -7.70
C THR A 413 32.30 -15.59 -8.74
N LYS A 414 31.87 -14.32 -8.66
CA LYS A 414 30.93 -13.72 -9.64
C LYS A 414 31.50 -13.76 -11.05
N ARG A 415 32.81 -13.55 -11.20
CA ARG A 415 33.51 -13.62 -12.50
C ARG A 415 33.43 -15.01 -13.14
N ALA A 416 33.67 -16.08 -12.37
CA ALA A 416 33.55 -17.45 -12.86
C ALA A 416 32.12 -17.79 -13.29
N LYS A 417 31.14 -17.37 -12.48
CA LYS A 417 29.71 -17.47 -12.80
C LYS A 417 29.36 -16.80 -14.12
N LEU A 418 29.72 -15.52 -14.30
CA LEU A 418 29.38 -14.76 -15.51
C LEU A 418 29.99 -15.36 -16.77
N LYS A 419 31.24 -15.83 -16.69
CA LYS A 419 31.87 -16.56 -17.79
C LYS A 419 31.05 -17.82 -18.15
N ALA A 420 30.68 -18.63 -17.16
CA ALA A 420 29.91 -19.85 -17.39
C ALA A 420 28.50 -19.59 -17.93
N VAL A 421 27.84 -18.52 -17.46
CA VAL A 421 26.56 -18.05 -18.00
C VAL A 421 26.69 -17.76 -19.48
N LEU A 422 27.72 -16.99 -19.86
CA LEU A 422 27.94 -16.63 -21.25
C LEU A 422 28.30 -17.82 -22.13
N ASP A 423 29.21 -18.69 -21.67
CA ASP A 423 29.57 -19.93 -22.36
C ASP A 423 28.31 -20.79 -22.59
N LYS A 424 27.38 -20.81 -21.63
CA LYS A 424 26.11 -21.53 -21.78
C LYS A 424 25.17 -20.87 -22.78
N ILE A 425 25.06 -19.54 -22.78
CA ILE A 425 24.24 -18.80 -23.75
C ILE A 425 24.73 -19.11 -25.16
N ILE A 426 26.05 -19.06 -25.40
CA ILE A 426 26.67 -19.35 -26.69
C ILE A 426 26.39 -20.81 -27.13
N ASP A 427 26.59 -21.78 -26.23
CA ASP A 427 26.32 -23.20 -26.47
C ASP A 427 24.86 -23.42 -26.92
N VAL A 428 23.91 -22.87 -26.17
CA VAL A 428 22.48 -23.05 -26.49
C VAL A 428 22.10 -22.27 -27.75
N HIS A 429 22.58 -21.05 -27.91
CA HIS A 429 22.27 -20.21 -29.07
C HIS A 429 22.83 -20.78 -30.38
N SER A 430 23.94 -21.53 -30.33
CA SER A 430 24.50 -22.24 -31.50
C SER A 430 23.53 -23.25 -32.13
N THR A 431 22.51 -23.69 -31.38
CA THR A 431 21.43 -24.56 -31.86
C THR A 431 20.18 -23.80 -32.31
N GLU A 432 20.25 -22.46 -32.36
CA GLU A 432 19.14 -21.54 -32.65
C GLU A 432 17.96 -21.66 -31.67
N ARG A 433 18.18 -22.28 -30.52
CA ARG A 433 17.17 -22.43 -29.48
C ARG A 433 17.00 -21.09 -28.73
N PRO A 434 15.75 -20.62 -28.49
CA PRO A 434 15.52 -19.37 -27.77
C PRO A 434 15.94 -19.45 -26.30
N ILE A 435 16.43 -18.32 -25.79
CA ILE A 435 16.96 -18.17 -24.44
C ILE A 435 16.31 -16.97 -23.76
N LEU A 436 15.80 -17.20 -22.55
CA LEU A 436 15.41 -16.16 -21.62
C LEU A 436 16.40 -16.14 -20.44
N VAL A 437 17.15 -15.05 -20.30
CA VAL A 437 18.07 -14.79 -19.19
C VAL A 437 17.35 -13.95 -18.15
N GLY A 438 17.17 -14.48 -16.95
CA GLY A 438 16.57 -13.78 -15.82
C GLY A 438 17.64 -13.25 -14.86
N THR A 439 17.60 -11.95 -14.61
CA THR A 439 18.50 -11.22 -13.71
C THR A 439 17.73 -10.55 -12.56
N ILE A 440 18.44 -10.24 -11.47
CA ILE A 440 17.84 -9.57 -10.30
C ILE A 440 17.92 -8.04 -10.44
N SER A 441 19.01 -7.51 -10.99
CA SER A 441 19.25 -6.07 -11.10
C SER A 441 19.44 -5.62 -12.55
N VAL A 442 19.12 -4.35 -12.82
CA VAL A 442 19.39 -3.70 -14.12
C VAL A 442 20.88 -3.73 -14.43
N GLU A 443 21.74 -3.47 -13.44
CA GLU A 443 23.20 -3.55 -13.59
C GLU A 443 23.67 -4.91 -14.09
N SER A 444 23.12 -6.01 -13.55
CA SER A 444 23.46 -7.37 -14.01
C SER A 444 22.96 -7.65 -15.43
N SER A 445 21.82 -7.06 -15.84
CA SER A 445 21.34 -7.16 -17.22
C SER A 445 22.26 -6.45 -18.19
N GLU A 446 22.70 -5.23 -17.86
CA GLU A 446 23.61 -4.43 -18.68
C GLU A 446 25.00 -5.10 -18.75
N GLU A 447 25.52 -5.64 -17.64
CA GLU A 447 26.79 -6.38 -17.61
C GLU A 447 26.78 -7.58 -18.58
N ILE A 448 25.69 -8.36 -18.60
CA ILE A 448 25.55 -9.50 -19.53
C ILE A 448 25.34 -9.01 -20.97
N SER A 449 24.61 -7.92 -21.15
CA SER A 449 24.36 -7.29 -22.45
C SER A 449 25.67 -6.84 -23.10
N GLU A 450 26.52 -6.11 -22.37
CA GLU A 450 27.84 -5.67 -22.82
C GLU A 450 28.71 -6.88 -23.23
N MET A 451 28.71 -7.96 -22.44
CA MET A 451 29.46 -9.18 -22.75
C MET A 451 28.97 -9.91 -24.02
N LEU A 452 27.67 -9.80 -24.35
CA LEU A 452 27.11 -10.34 -25.58
C LEU A 452 27.40 -9.43 -26.79
N ASP A 453 27.35 -8.12 -26.61
CA ASP A 453 27.72 -7.13 -27.62
C ASP A 453 29.19 -7.25 -28.03
N GLU A 454 30.10 -7.47 -27.07
CA GLU A 454 31.52 -7.76 -27.33
C GLU A 454 31.76 -8.98 -28.24
N ARG A 455 30.75 -9.85 -28.39
CA ARG A 455 30.79 -11.08 -29.19
C ARG A 455 29.85 -11.04 -30.39
N ASP A 456 29.29 -9.88 -30.70
CA ASP A 456 28.34 -9.66 -31.80
C ASP A 456 27.11 -10.59 -31.75
N ILE A 457 26.60 -10.89 -30.54
CA ILE A 457 25.43 -11.76 -30.35
C ILE A 457 24.17 -10.89 -30.18
N PRO A 458 23.21 -10.92 -31.14
CA PRO A 458 21.99 -10.13 -31.05
C PRO A 458 21.13 -10.56 -29.87
N HIS A 459 20.70 -9.59 -29.07
CA HIS A 459 19.85 -9.82 -27.91
C HIS A 459 19.00 -8.59 -27.58
N GLU A 460 17.95 -8.79 -26.79
CA GLU A 460 17.07 -7.72 -26.32
C GLU A 460 17.12 -7.63 -24.79
N VAL A 461 17.07 -6.42 -24.23
CA VAL A 461 17.15 -6.17 -22.77
C VAL A 461 15.88 -5.50 -22.26
N LEU A 462 15.37 -5.98 -21.13
CA LEU A 462 14.13 -5.51 -20.51
C LEU A 462 14.36 -5.05 -19.06
N ASN A 463 14.15 -3.76 -18.85
CA ASN A 463 14.51 -3.04 -17.62
C ASN A 463 13.31 -2.48 -16.85
N ALA A 464 12.09 -2.97 -17.10
CA ALA A 464 10.84 -2.55 -16.43
C ALA A 464 10.55 -1.03 -16.50
N LYS A 465 10.92 -0.38 -17.60
CA LYS A 465 10.68 1.06 -17.84
C LYS A 465 9.46 1.32 -18.72
N ASN A 466 9.19 0.45 -19.69
CA ASN A 466 8.07 0.62 -20.62
C ASN A 466 7.36 -0.72 -20.87
N ASN A 467 6.35 -0.98 -20.04
CA ASN A 467 5.61 -2.24 -20.02
C ASN A 467 5.02 -2.64 -21.39
N GLY A 468 4.56 -1.67 -22.20
CA GLY A 468 3.96 -1.95 -23.51
C GLY A 468 5.00 -2.48 -24.51
N ARG A 469 6.12 -1.76 -24.67
CA ARG A 469 7.22 -2.20 -25.55
C ARG A 469 7.86 -3.50 -25.06
N GLU A 470 7.98 -3.66 -23.74
CA GLU A 470 8.52 -4.88 -23.14
C GLU A 470 7.63 -6.10 -23.38
N ALA A 471 6.31 -5.92 -23.37
CA ALA A 471 5.37 -6.99 -23.70
C ALA A 471 5.52 -7.44 -25.17
N GLU A 472 5.73 -6.51 -26.10
CA GLU A 472 6.00 -6.84 -27.52
C GLU A 472 7.29 -7.67 -27.67
N ILE A 473 8.37 -7.27 -26.99
CA ILE A 473 9.65 -7.98 -27.02
C ILE A 473 9.51 -9.37 -26.41
N ILE A 474 8.86 -9.50 -25.24
CA ILE A 474 8.65 -10.78 -24.56
C ILE A 474 7.80 -11.74 -25.37
N ALA A 475 6.78 -11.25 -26.09
CA ALA A 475 5.98 -12.09 -26.97
C ALA A 475 6.83 -12.73 -28.08
N GLN A 476 7.94 -12.10 -28.47
CA GLN A 476 8.89 -12.61 -29.45
C GLN A 476 10.06 -13.41 -28.83
N ALA A 477 10.20 -13.46 -27.51
CA ALA A 477 11.27 -14.20 -26.82
C ALA A 477 11.22 -15.72 -27.08
N GLY A 478 10.09 -16.24 -27.55
CA GLY A 478 9.91 -17.65 -27.89
C GLY A 478 10.25 -18.01 -29.34
N GLN A 479 10.74 -17.06 -30.15
CA GLN A 479 11.09 -17.30 -31.56
C GLN A 479 12.49 -17.90 -31.71
N GLN A 480 12.72 -18.64 -32.79
CA GLN A 480 14.01 -19.26 -33.11
C GLN A 480 15.15 -18.21 -33.10
N GLY A 481 16.24 -18.53 -32.41
CA GLY A 481 17.41 -17.66 -32.25
C GLY A 481 17.25 -16.49 -31.28
N ALA A 482 16.07 -16.25 -30.69
CA ALA A 482 15.87 -15.10 -29.81
C ALA A 482 16.65 -15.24 -28.49
N ILE A 483 17.36 -14.18 -28.10
CA ILE A 483 17.94 -14.03 -26.77
C ILE A 483 17.30 -12.81 -26.12
N THR A 484 16.69 -13.02 -24.96
CA THR A 484 16.04 -11.95 -24.19
C THR A 484 16.57 -11.94 -22.78
N ILE A 485 17.07 -10.80 -22.32
CA ILE A 485 17.51 -10.55 -20.95
C ILE A 485 16.41 -9.78 -20.25
N ALA A 486 15.92 -10.31 -19.14
CA ALA A 486 14.82 -9.74 -18.39
C ALA A 486 15.20 -9.60 -16.92
N THR A 487 15.02 -8.38 -16.40
CA THR A 487 14.94 -8.17 -14.96
C THR A 487 13.66 -8.79 -14.41
N ASN A 488 13.67 -9.19 -13.13
CA ASN A 488 12.59 -9.92 -12.47
C ASN A 488 11.15 -9.41 -12.75
N MET A 489 10.95 -8.09 -12.80
CA MET A 489 9.64 -7.47 -13.02
C MET A 489 9.22 -7.34 -14.50
N ALA A 490 10.18 -7.45 -15.42
CA ALA A 490 9.94 -7.19 -16.82
C ALA A 490 9.13 -8.31 -17.51
N GLY A 491 8.17 -7.93 -18.37
CA GLY A 491 7.39 -8.90 -19.13
C GLY A 491 6.40 -9.74 -18.31
N ARG A 492 6.09 -9.35 -17.07
CA ARG A 492 5.05 -10.03 -16.26
C ARG A 492 3.68 -9.90 -16.91
N GLY A 493 2.89 -10.97 -16.83
CA GLY A 493 1.57 -11.04 -17.47
C GLY A 493 1.60 -11.33 -18.98
N THR A 494 2.76 -11.36 -19.63
CA THR A 494 2.87 -11.66 -21.08
C THR A 494 3.20 -13.14 -21.35
N ASP A 495 2.48 -13.73 -22.31
CA ASP A 495 2.66 -15.13 -22.72
C ASP A 495 3.84 -15.28 -23.70
N ILE A 496 4.72 -16.27 -23.49
CA ILE A 496 5.82 -16.60 -24.42
C ILE A 496 5.39 -17.83 -25.22
N LYS A 497 4.99 -17.60 -26.47
CA LYS A 497 4.60 -18.68 -27.38
C LYS A 497 5.82 -19.17 -28.15
N LEU A 498 6.00 -20.48 -28.22
CA LEU A 498 7.08 -21.07 -29.00
C LEU A 498 6.80 -20.85 -30.50
N GLY A 499 7.80 -20.32 -31.21
CA GLY A 499 7.77 -20.17 -32.65
C GLY A 499 7.77 -21.50 -33.41
N PRO A 500 7.63 -21.47 -34.75
CA PRO A 500 7.79 -22.66 -35.58
C PRO A 500 9.13 -23.36 -35.32
N HIS A 501 9.16 -24.70 -35.34
CA HIS A 501 10.34 -25.55 -35.10
C HIS A 501 10.99 -25.48 -33.71
N VAL A 502 10.72 -24.46 -32.90
CA VAL A 502 11.31 -24.30 -31.54
C VAL A 502 10.99 -25.47 -30.61
N ARG A 503 9.82 -26.10 -30.78
CA ARG A 503 9.44 -27.31 -30.01
C ARG A 503 10.40 -28.47 -30.26
N GLU A 504 10.90 -28.62 -31.48
CA GLU A 504 11.84 -29.67 -31.89
C GLU A 504 13.26 -29.38 -31.37
N LEU A 505 13.61 -28.09 -31.24
CA LEU A 505 14.85 -27.61 -30.61
C LEU A 505 14.88 -27.78 -29.07
N GLY A 506 13.82 -28.34 -28.47
CA GLY A 506 13.71 -28.53 -27.02
C GLY A 506 12.99 -27.41 -26.27
N GLY A 507 12.35 -26.48 -26.98
CA GLY A 507 11.55 -25.39 -26.41
C GLY A 507 12.40 -24.25 -25.83
N LEU A 508 11.80 -23.38 -25.02
CA LEU A 508 12.50 -22.24 -24.41
C LEU A 508 13.51 -22.70 -23.35
N PHE A 509 14.75 -22.19 -23.43
CA PHE A 509 15.75 -22.34 -22.38
C PHE A 509 15.72 -21.12 -21.44
N VAL A 510 15.50 -21.36 -20.15
CA VAL A 510 15.47 -20.30 -19.13
C VAL A 510 16.73 -20.39 -18.28
N LEU A 511 17.48 -19.31 -18.20
CA LEU A 511 18.70 -19.19 -17.42
C LEU A 511 18.49 -18.18 -16.29
N GLY A 512 18.59 -18.60 -15.04
CA GLY A 512 18.67 -17.68 -13.89
C GLY A 512 20.13 -17.36 -13.58
N THR A 513 20.48 -16.08 -13.48
CA THR A 513 21.87 -15.66 -13.23
C THR A 513 22.23 -15.63 -11.75
N GLU A 514 21.21 -15.67 -10.87
CA GLU A 514 21.26 -15.65 -9.42
C GLU A 514 19.95 -16.22 -8.86
N HIS A 515 19.93 -16.59 -7.57
CA HIS A 515 18.70 -16.88 -6.85
C HIS A 515 18.11 -15.62 -6.24
N HIS A 516 16.80 -15.45 -6.38
CA HIS A 516 16.08 -14.37 -5.72
C HIS A 516 15.93 -14.66 -4.22
N GLU A 517 15.55 -13.61 -3.47
CA GLU A 517 15.23 -13.71 -2.05
C GLU A 517 14.10 -14.72 -1.76
N SER A 518 13.19 -14.92 -2.72
CA SER A 518 12.10 -15.88 -2.63
C SER A 518 12.14 -16.95 -3.72
N GLN A 519 11.88 -18.19 -3.31
CA GLN A 519 11.71 -19.34 -4.22
C GLN A 519 10.54 -19.15 -5.17
N ARG A 520 9.53 -18.38 -4.76
CA ARG A 520 8.37 -18.03 -5.57
C ARG A 520 8.80 -17.39 -6.88
N ILE A 521 9.66 -16.39 -6.77
CA ILE A 521 10.16 -15.59 -7.88
C ILE A 521 11.01 -16.46 -8.83
N ASP A 522 11.91 -17.28 -8.28
CA ASP A 522 12.66 -18.25 -9.08
C ASP A 522 11.72 -19.19 -9.87
N ASN A 523 10.64 -19.65 -9.23
CA ASN A 523 9.65 -20.51 -9.88
C ASN A 523 8.82 -19.79 -10.94
N GLN A 524 8.57 -18.49 -10.80
CA GLN A 524 7.97 -17.68 -11.86
C GLN A 524 8.88 -17.60 -13.08
N LEU A 525 10.19 -17.40 -12.89
CA LEU A 525 11.17 -17.43 -13.96
C LEU A 525 11.19 -18.80 -14.65
N ARG A 526 11.27 -19.91 -13.89
CA ARG A 526 11.16 -21.28 -14.45
C ARG A 526 9.85 -21.46 -15.23
N GLY A 527 8.75 -20.93 -14.70
CA GLY A 527 7.40 -20.94 -15.28
C GLY A 527 7.25 -20.19 -16.62
N ARG A 528 8.27 -19.46 -17.06
CA ARG A 528 8.33 -18.88 -18.41
C ARG A 528 8.47 -19.95 -19.51
N SER A 529 8.97 -21.14 -19.17
CA SER A 529 9.11 -22.27 -20.10
C SER A 529 8.20 -23.46 -19.76
N GLY A 530 7.94 -24.30 -20.76
CA GLY A 530 7.19 -25.56 -20.64
C GLY A 530 5.68 -25.42 -20.38
N ARG A 531 5.05 -24.42 -21.00
CA ARG A 531 3.63 -24.09 -20.87
C ARG A 531 2.76 -25.07 -21.67
N GLN A 532 1.55 -25.39 -21.19
CA GLN A 532 0.61 -26.31 -21.87
C GLN A 532 1.25 -27.61 -22.42
N GLY A 533 2.22 -28.17 -21.69
CA GLY A 533 2.92 -29.40 -22.08
C GLY A 533 3.95 -29.24 -23.19
N ASP A 534 4.42 -28.03 -23.43
CA ASP A 534 5.59 -27.78 -24.26
C ASP A 534 6.88 -28.26 -23.58
N PRO A 535 7.90 -28.67 -24.36
CA PRO A 535 9.22 -28.94 -23.85
C PRO A 535 9.89 -27.64 -23.40
N GLY A 536 10.92 -27.77 -22.59
CA GLY A 536 11.64 -26.62 -22.06
C GLY A 536 12.72 -27.02 -21.09
N THR A 537 13.62 -26.10 -20.79
CA THR A 537 14.67 -26.31 -19.80
C THR A 537 14.81 -25.07 -18.93
N SER A 538 15.06 -25.25 -17.64
CA SER A 538 15.47 -24.16 -16.76
C SER A 538 16.74 -24.53 -16.00
N GLN A 539 17.64 -23.56 -15.77
CA GLN A 539 18.86 -23.77 -15.01
C GLN A 539 19.31 -22.47 -14.33
N PHE A 540 19.76 -22.55 -13.08
CA PHE A 540 20.31 -21.42 -12.34
C PHE A 540 21.83 -21.53 -12.23
N TYR A 541 22.49 -20.38 -12.37
CA TYR A 541 23.92 -20.18 -12.18
C TYR A 541 24.07 -19.28 -10.96
N VAL A 542 24.87 -19.68 -9.98
CA VAL A 542 24.93 -19.03 -8.66
C VAL A 542 26.39 -18.84 -8.27
N SER A 543 26.72 -17.76 -7.59
CA SER A 543 28.03 -17.53 -7.00
C SER A 543 27.94 -17.47 -5.48
N LEU A 544 28.98 -17.93 -4.79
CA LEU A 544 29.14 -17.71 -3.34
C LEU A 544 29.32 -16.23 -2.97
N GLU A 545 29.48 -15.36 -3.97
CA GLU A 545 29.52 -13.90 -3.86
C GLU A 545 28.18 -13.22 -4.15
N ASP A 546 27.12 -13.97 -4.43
CA ASP A 546 25.80 -13.37 -4.61
C ASP A 546 25.27 -12.84 -3.26
N ASP A 547 24.54 -11.71 -3.30
CA ASP A 547 24.08 -10.98 -2.11
C ASP A 547 23.32 -11.87 -1.11
N LEU A 548 22.48 -12.77 -1.63
CA LEU A 548 21.73 -13.74 -0.83
C LEU A 548 22.65 -14.58 0.06
N LEU A 549 23.78 -15.06 -0.48
CA LEU A 549 24.72 -15.91 0.24
C LEU A 549 25.70 -15.12 1.10
N ILE A 550 26.03 -13.89 0.71
CA ILE A 550 26.85 -13.00 1.55
C ILE A 550 26.09 -12.65 2.84
N ARG A 551 24.82 -12.25 2.73
CA ARG A 551 24.03 -11.77 3.87
C ARG A 551 23.49 -12.91 4.74
N TYR A 552 23.06 -14.01 4.13
CA TYR A 552 22.32 -15.07 4.82
C TYR A 552 22.96 -16.45 4.76
N GLY A 553 24.09 -16.58 4.06
CA GLY A 553 24.87 -17.80 4.01
C GLY A 553 25.50 -18.15 5.37
N THR A 554 25.83 -19.43 5.55
CA THR A 554 26.52 -19.88 6.77
C THR A 554 28.03 -19.66 6.67
N GLU A 555 28.73 -19.46 7.78
CA GLU A 555 30.21 -19.32 7.81
C GLU A 555 30.94 -20.45 7.08
N ARG A 556 30.35 -21.66 7.03
CA ARG A 556 30.90 -22.80 6.31
C ARG A 556 31.00 -22.55 4.81
N VAL A 557 30.04 -21.85 4.22
CA VAL A 557 30.03 -21.50 2.79
C VAL A 557 31.19 -20.56 2.45
N GLN A 558 31.44 -19.57 3.32
CA GLN A 558 32.57 -18.64 3.15
C GLN A 558 33.93 -19.33 3.29
N LYS A 559 34.07 -20.32 4.19
CA LYS A 559 35.29 -21.14 4.28
C LYS A 559 35.53 -21.98 3.03
N VAL A 560 34.48 -22.55 2.44
CA VAL A 560 34.58 -23.30 1.18
C VAL A 560 35.01 -22.38 0.04
N LYS A 561 34.44 -21.17 -0.05
CA LYS A 561 34.86 -20.15 -1.01
C LYS A 561 36.36 -19.87 -0.92
N GLN A 562 36.86 -19.54 0.27
CA GLN A 562 38.28 -19.20 0.45
C GLN A 562 39.19 -20.36 0.06
N GLN A 563 38.84 -21.60 0.45
CA GLN A 563 39.62 -22.79 0.10
C GLN A 563 39.71 -23.05 -1.41
N LEU A 564 38.65 -22.77 -2.17
CA LEU A 564 38.64 -22.95 -3.62
C LEU A 564 39.46 -21.87 -4.34
N ILE A 565 39.35 -20.63 -3.87
CA ILE A 565 40.17 -19.52 -4.38
C ILE A 565 41.66 -19.81 -4.13
N ASP A 566 42.01 -20.26 -2.92
CA ASP A 566 43.39 -20.56 -2.54
C ASP A 566 44.01 -21.71 -3.37
N ARG A 567 43.17 -22.60 -3.94
CA ARG A 567 43.59 -23.72 -4.79
C ARG A 567 43.67 -23.37 -6.28
N GLY A 568 43.12 -22.22 -6.69
CA GLY A 568 43.01 -21.84 -8.09
C GLY A 568 41.84 -22.49 -8.85
N ASP A 569 40.94 -23.17 -8.15
CA ASP A 569 39.81 -23.92 -8.74
C ASP A 569 38.55 -23.04 -8.90
N GLU A 570 38.70 -21.72 -8.99
CA GLU A 570 37.56 -20.78 -8.94
C GLU A 570 36.58 -20.91 -10.13
N TYR A 571 37.06 -21.44 -11.26
CA TYR A 571 36.28 -21.66 -12.49
C TYR A 571 35.60 -23.04 -12.55
N GLU A 572 35.88 -23.94 -11.61
CA GLU A 572 35.23 -25.23 -11.55
C GLU A 572 33.87 -25.13 -10.83
N PRO A 573 32.81 -25.77 -11.36
CA PRO A 573 31.52 -25.78 -10.70
C PRO A 573 31.56 -26.61 -9.42
N ILE A 574 30.94 -26.09 -8.37
CA ILE A 574 30.85 -26.73 -7.05
C ILE A 574 29.68 -27.73 -7.06
N GLU A 575 29.98 -29.02 -7.02
CA GLU A 575 28.97 -30.10 -7.02
C GLU A 575 28.45 -30.48 -5.63
N SER A 576 28.85 -29.76 -4.58
CA SER A 576 28.52 -30.11 -3.19
C SER A 576 27.04 -29.98 -2.86
N LEU A 577 26.40 -31.10 -2.49
CA LEU A 577 25.03 -31.11 -1.96
C LEU A 577 24.85 -30.24 -0.70
N ILE A 578 25.92 -30.03 0.08
CA ILE A 578 25.89 -29.19 1.28
C ILE A 578 25.69 -27.73 0.89
N VAL A 579 26.38 -27.26 -0.16
CA VAL A 579 26.28 -25.89 -0.65
C VAL A 579 24.89 -25.64 -1.24
N ARG A 580 24.37 -26.57 -2.05
CA ARG A 580 23.00 -26.48 -2.60
C ARG A 580 21.92 -26.43 -1.50
N ARG A 581 22.06 -27.23 -0.44
CA ARG A 581 21.14 -27.13 0.72
C ARG A 581 21.28 -25.80 1.46
N GLY A 582 22.50 -25.27 1.57
CA GLY A 582 22.76 -23.96 2.18
C GLY A 582 22.04 -22.82 1.46
N ILE A 583 21.97 -22.84 0.12
CA ILE A 583 21.22 -21.86 -0.68
C ILE A 583 19.72 -21.90 -0.33
N VAL A 584 19.13 -23.09 -0.31
CA VAL A 584 17.71 -23.27 0.02
C VAL A 584 17.40 -22.83 1.45
N GLU A 585 18.31 -23.07 2.40
CA GLU A 585 18.17 -22.61 3.78
C GLU A 585 18.30 -21.08 3.91
N ALA A 586 19.20 -20.47 3.13
CA ALA A 586 19.34 -19.01 3.08
C ALA A 586 18.04 -18.36 2.56
N GLN A 587 17.48 -18.82 1.44
CA GLN A 587 16.19 -18.32 0.92
C GLN A 587 15.06 -18.43 1.95
N LYS A 588 14.91 -19.60 2.60
CA LYS A 588 13.87 -19.79 3.63
C LYS A 588 14.02 -18.84 4.82
N ARG A 589 15.26 -18.51 5.19
CA ARG A 589 15.53 -17.56 6.28
C ARG A 589 15.13 -16.14 5.86
N VAL A 590 15.45 -15.73 4.63
CA VAL A 590 15.04 -14.42 4.10
C VAL A 590 13.52 -14.32 3.99
N GLU A 591 12.85 -15.34 3.45
CA GLU A 591 11.39 -15.40 3.37
C GLU A 591 10.74 -15.31 4.76
N GLY A 592 11.29 -16.04 5.76
CA GLY A 592 10.81 -16.00 7.14
C GLY A 592 10.97 -14.62 7.78
N ASN A 593 12.14 -14.01 7.65
CA ASN A 593 12.39 -12.65 8.16
C ASN A 593 11.42 -11.64 7.51
N ALA A 594 11.26 -11.71 6.19
CA ALA A 594 10.38 -10.81 5.46
C ALA A 594 8.90 -11.01 5.83
N TYR A 595 8.48 -12.25 6.10
CA TYR A 595 7.14 -12.54 6.64
C TYR A 595 6.94 -11.93 8.04
N ASP A 596 7.92 -12.07 8.94
CA ASP A 596 7.85 -11.50 10.28
C ASP A 596 7.84 -9.96 10.27
N GLU A 597 8.62 -9.34 9.39
CA GLU A 597 8.58 -7.88 9.15
C GLU A 597 7.20 -7.43 8.68
N ARG A 598 6.64 -8.06 7.64
CA ARG A 598 5.29 -7.73 7.14
C ARG A 598 4.22 -7.94 8.21
N LYS A 599 4.30 -9.02 8.97
CA LYS A 599 3.39 -9.32 10.07
C LYS A 599 3.45 -8.25 11.17
N ASN A 600 4.64 -7.75 11.49
CA ASN A 600 4.78 -6.65 12.43
C ASN A 600 4.21 -5.34 11.85
N THR A 601 4.51 -5.01 10.59
CA THR A 601 3.93 -3.84 9.91
C THR A 601 2.40 -3.84 9.93
N VAL A 602 1.78 -4.96 9.59
CA VAL A 602 0.31 -5.11 9.63
C VAL A 602 -0.25 -4.85 11.03
N ARG A 603 0.44 -5.27 12.09
CA ARG A 603 -0.02 -5.04 13.48
C ARG A 603 0.00 -3.57 13.88
N TYR A 604 1.00 -2.81 13.44
CA TYR A 604 1.03 -1.35 13.66
C TYR A 604 -0.06 -0.66 12.84
N ASP A 605 -0.22 -1.07 11.58
CA ASP A 605 -1.22 -0.48 10.70
C ASP A 605 -2.66 -0.82 11.14
N ASP A 606 -2.89 -1.98 11.77
CA ASP A 606 -4.19 -2.38 12.30
C ASP A 606 -4.72 -1.39 13.35
N VAL A 607 -3.82 -0.79 14.15
CA VAL A 607 -4.20 0.26 15.13
C VAL A 607 -4.73 1.50 14.39
N MET A 608 -3.95 2.00 13.43
CA MET A 608 -4.36 3.14 12.59
C MET A 608 -5.62 2.84 11.77
N LYS A 609 -5.78 1.59 11.33
CA LYS A 609 -6.94 1.14 10.58
C LYS A 609 -8.21 1.22 11.41
N ASP A 610 -8.21 0.74 12.65
CA ASP A 610 -9.42 0.77 13.48
C ASP A 610 -9.87 2.22 13.77
N GLU A 611 -8.92 3.13 14.01
CA GLU A 611 -9.18 4.57 14.15
C GLU A 611 -9.72 5.19 12.86
N ARG A 612 -9.08 4.88 11.71
CA ARG A 612 -9.49 5.34 10.38
C ARG A 612 -10.88 4.85 10.01
N ASP A 613 -11.16 3.57 10.20
CA ASP A 613 -12.46 2.96 9.87
C ASP A 613 -13.58 3.58 10.72
N ALA A 614 -13.31 3.84 12.01
CA ALA A 614 -14.25 4.54 12.88
C ALA A 614 -14.50 5.98 12.40
N LEU A 615 -13.44 6.72 12.11
CA LEU A 615 -13.53 8.11 11.67
C LEU A 615 -14.20 8.24 10.29
N TYR A 616 -13.79 7.45 9.31
CA TYR A 616 -14.34 7.49 7.95
C TYR A 616 -15.80 7.07 7.92
N ARG A 617 -16.22 6.13 8.78
CA ARG A 617 -17.63 5.80 8.95
C ARG A 617 -18.43 7.00 9.44
N ASP A 618 -17.94 7.72 10.45
CA ASP A 618 -18.66 8.88 10.99
C ASP A 618 -18.61 10.08 10.04
N ARG A 619 -17.48 10.30 9.36
CA ARG A 619 -17.33 11.26 8.26
C ARG A 619 -18.34 10.99 7.14
N ASN A 620 -18.50 9.74 6.72
CA ASN A 620 -19.48 9.35 5.69
C ASN A 620 -20.92 9.55 6.16
N LYS A 621 -21.22 9.40 7.46
CA LYS A 621 -22.55 9.76 7.99
C LYS A 621 -22.82 11.26 7.82
N VAL A 622 -21.85 12.12 8.15
CA VAL A 622 -21.96 13.58 7.97
C VAL A 622 -22.15 13.93 6.49
N LEU A 623 -21.36 13.31 5.62
CA LEU A 623 -21.41 13.56 4.17
C LEU A 623 -22.80 13.25 3.57
N ASN A 624 -23.39 12.11 3.96
CA ASN A 624 -24.67 11.61 3.45
C ASN A 624 -25.91 12.09 4.22
N TYR A 625 -25.76 12.94 5.24
CA TYR A 625 -26.89 13.41 6.05
C TYR A 625 -27.51 14.67 5.47
N ASP A 626 -28.80 14.65 5.12
CA ASP A 626 -29.48 15.79 4.48
C ASP A 626 -30.32 16.65 5.46
N GLY A 627 -30.20 16.40 6.77
CA GLY A 627 -30.91 17.15 7.81
C GLY A 627 -30.08 18.28 8.43
N ASP A 628 -30.65 18.87 9.50
CA ASP A 628 -29.98 19.84 10.37
C ASP A 628 -29.17 19.12 11.46
N PHE A 629 -27.92 19.54 11.66
CA PHE A 629 -27.03 18.99 12.68
C PHE A 629 -27.23 19.59 14.08
N ALA A 630 -28.22 20.47 14.31
CA ALA A 630 -28.47 21.14 15.60
C ALA A 630 -28.48 20.19 16.81
N ASP A 631 -29.17 19.05 16.69
CA ASP A 631 -29.27 18.03 17.76
C ASP A 631 -27.93 17.38 18.11
N TYR A 632 -26.93 17.48 17.23
CA TYR A 632 -25.57 16.98 17.47
C TYR A 632 -24.62 18.10 17.89
N LEU A 633 -24.72 19.27 17.26
CA LEU A 633 -23.86 20.44 17.49
C LEU A 633 -24.09 21.05 18.88
N ILE A 634 -25.35 21.25 19.30
CA ILE A 634 -25.64 21.87 20.60
C ILE A 634 -25.07 21.03 21.76
N PRO A 635 -25.25 19.69 21.80
CA PRO A 635 -24.57 18.85 22.79
C PRO A 635 -23.05 18.89 22.69
N MET A 636 -22.46 19.03 21.50
CA MET A 636 -21.01 19.18 21.34
C MET A 636 -20.52 20.49 21.99
N PHE A 637 -21.21 21.61 21.74
CA PHE A 637 -20.88 22.89 22.38
C PHE A 637 -20.98 22.79 23.90
N ALA A 638 -22.03 22.15 24.41
CA ALA A 638 -22.21 21.94 25.84
C ALA A 638 -21.08 21.10 26.45
N ARG A 639 -20.61 20.04 25.77
CA ARG A 639 -19.45 19.25 26.22
C ARG A 639 -18.16 20.06 26.20
N THR A 640 -17.89 20.82 25.15
CA THR A 640 -16.72 21.70 25.06
C THR A 640 -16.71 22.74 26.18
N ILE A 641 -17.83 23.42 26.41
CA ILE A 641 -17.99 24.41 27.48
C ILE A 641 -17.77 23.73 28.84
N LYS A 642 -18.43 22.60 29.08
CA LYS A 642 -18.29 21.86 30.33
C LYS A 642 -16.84 21.45 30.57
N LEU A 643 -16.16 20.88 29.57
CA LEU A 643 -14.76 20.45 29.69
C LEU A 643 -13.83 21.61 30.06
N LYS A 644 -13.98 22.77 29.39
CA LYS A 644 -13.12 23.93 29.64
C LYS A 644 -13.46 24.63 30.97
N VAL A 645 -14.73 24.74 31.34
CA VAL A 645 -15.12 25.23 32.67
C VAL A 645 -14.63 24.27 33.75
N ASP A 646 -14.75 22.97 33.54
CA ASP A 646 -14.21 21.93 34.42
C ASP A 646 -12.70 22.03 34.57
N LEU A 647 -11.97 22.44 33.53
CA LEU A 647 -10.51 22.64 33.55
C LEU A 647 -10.09 23.93 34.28
N TYR A 648 -10.75 25.05 34.00
CA TYR A 648 -10.37 26.35 34.59
C TYR A 648 -10.93 26.57 36.00
N CYS A 649 -12.03 25.91 36.35
CA CYS A 649 -12.69 26.01 37.65
C CYS A 649 -12.39 24.78 38.52
N GLN A 650 -11.11 24.43 38.67
CA GLN A 650 -10.63 23.34 39.54
C GLN A 650 -10.12 23.86 40.88
N GLY A 651 -10.50 23.17 41.97
CA GLY A 651 -10.06 23.51 43.32
C GLY A 651 -10.64 24.84 43.83
N ASN A 652 -9.91 25.47 44.76
CA ASN A 652 -10.38 26.68 45.48
C ASN A 652 -10.04 28.00 44.77
N ASN A 653 -9.08 28.00 43.84
CA ASN A 653 -8.66 29.19 43.09
C ASN A 653 -8.91 28.97 41.60
N TRP A 654 -10.03 29.47 41.09
CA TRP A 654 -10.39 29.32 39.68
C TRP A 654 -9.56 30.26 38.81
N ASN A 655 -9.17 29.79 37.64
CA ASN A 655 -8.44 30.56 36.64
C ASN A 655 -9.42 31.33 35.74
N TYR A 656 -9.96 32.44 36.26
CA TYR A 656 -10.91 33.29 35.51
C TYR A 656 -10.29 33.92 34.26
N ASP A 657 -9.00 34.30 34.29
CA ASP A 657 -8.30 34.82 33.10
C ASP A 657 -8.25 33.77 31.97
N GLY A 658 -7.94 32.52 32.29
CA GLY A 658 -8.01 31.40 31.34
C GLY A 658 -9.43 31.16 30.81
N LEU A 659 -10.43 31.21 31.69
CA LEU A 659 -11.85 31.06 31.32
C LEU A 659 -12.31 32.18 30.39
N PHE A 660 -12.01 33.45 30.69
CA PHE A 660 -12.39 34.59 29.86
C PHE A 660 -11.66 34.60 28.52
N ARG A 661 -10.37 34.20 28.48
CA ARG A 661 -9.65 34.00 27.22
C ARG A 661 -10.27 32.89 26.37
N PHE A 662 -10.73 31.80 26.99
CA PHE A 662 -11.47 30.75 26.28
C PHE A 662 -12.81 31.28 25.75
N CYS A 663 -13.63 31.93 26.57
CA CYS A 663 -14.91 32.49 26.13
C CYS A 663 -14.72 33.47 24.96
N LYS A 664 -13.74 34.36 25.04
CA LYS A 664 -13.43 35.32 23.97
C LYS A 664 -12.81 34.65 22.74
N GLY A 665 -11.84 33.76 22.93
CA GLY A 665 -11.05 33.16 21.85
C GLY A 665 -11.77 32.05 21.09
N THR A 666 -12.55 31.23 21.80
CA THR A 666 -13.27 30.08 21.24
C THR A 666 -14.73 30.40 20.99
N LEU A 667 -15.45 31.01 21.95
CA LEU A 667 -16.88 31.29 21.81
C LEU A 667 -17.19 32.67 21.21
N GLY A 668 -16.19 33.56 21.11
CA GLY A 668 -16.43 34.94 20.67
C GLY A 668 -17.19 35.79 21.70
N PHE A 669 -17.33 35.32 22.94
CA PHE A 669 -18.04 36.00 24.01
C PHE A 669 -17.07 36.91 24.75
N ASP A 670 -17.16 38.21 24.49
CA ASP A 670 -16.46 39.23 25.25
C ASP A 670 -17.41 39.81 26.31
N PHE A 671 -17.01 39.73 27.58
CA PHE A 671 -17.81 40.20 28.72
C PHE A 671 -17.50 41.66 29.10
N GLY A 672 -16.73 42.37 28.26
CA GLY A 672 -16.57 43.81 28.34
C GLY A 672 -17.90 44.57 28.20
N LYS A 673 -17.98 45.76 28.79
CA LYS A 673 -19.23 46.52 29.03
C LYS A 673 -20.13 46.81 27.82
N THR A 674 -19.66 46.62 26.59
CA THR A 674 -20.41 46.95 25.36
C THR A 674 -20.43 45.84 24.31
N ALA A 675 -19.63 44.79 24.45
CA ALA A 675 -19.53 43.74 23.45
C ALA A 675 -20.57 42.64 23.71
N ASN A 676 -21.24 42.15 22.67
CA ASN A 676 -22.20 41.03 22.71
C ASN A 676 -23.38 41.18 23.70
N GLN A 677 -23.62 42.36 24.30
CA GLN A 677 -24.69 42.54 25.30
C GLN A 677 -26.09 42.32 24.72
N ASP A 678 -26.34 42.70 23.47
CA ASP A 678 -27.63 42.45 22.81
C ASP A 678 -27.94 40.95 22.74
N LEU A 679 -26.92 40.13 22.44
CA LEU A 679 -27.01 38.67 22.45
C LEU A 679 -27.27 38.15 23.87
N TYR A 680 -26.53 38.63 24.86
CA TYR A 680 -26.69 38.17 26.26
C TYR A 680 -28.08 38.50 26.81
N VAL A 681 -28.58 39.72 26.57
CA VAL A 681 -29.92 40.14 26.99
C VAL A 681 -30.99 39.32 26.27
N LYS A 682 -30.82 39.02 24.98
CA LYS A 682 -31.74 38.15 24.23
C LYS A 682 -31.77 36.72 24.80
N ALA A 683 -30.61 36.16 25.12
CA ALA A 683 -30.47 34.79 25.61
C ALA A 683 -30.89 34.60 27.08
N LEU A 684 -30.59 35.57 27.95
CA LEU A 684 -30.67 35.44 29.41
C LEU A 684 -31.70 36.37 30.06
N GLY A 685 -32.12 37.43 29.36
CA GLY A 685 -32.99 38.49 29.88
C GLY A 685 -32.27 39.53 30.76
N TYR A 686 -30.94 39.51 30.81
CA TYR A 686 -30.12 40.44 31.60
C TYR A 686 -28.71 40.63 31.01
N GLU A 687 -28.01 41.69 31.43
CA GLU A 687 -26.60 41.94 31.08
C GLU A 687 -25.66 40.97 31.79
N LEU A 688 -24.67 40.46 31.06
CA LEU A 688 -23.65 39.54 31.56
C LEU A 688 -22.28 40.23 31.57
N THR A 689 -21.61 40.24 32.72
CA THR A 689 -20.30 40.88 32.94
C THR A 689 -19.33 39.91 33.63
N GLU A 690 -18.04 40.22 33.59
CA GLU A 690 -17.00 39.43 34.29
C GLU A 690 -17.31 39.27 35.79
N GLU A 691 -17.63 40.37 36.49
CA GLU A 691 -18.01 40.36 37.91
C GLU A 691 -19.18 39.41 38.21
N ARG A 692 -20.13 39.31 37.27
CA ARG A 692 -21.29 38.44 37.42
C ARG A 692 -20.91 36.97 37.27
N ILE A 693 -20.05 36.64 36.30
CA ILE A 693 -19.52 35.28 36.13
C ILE A 693 -18.68 34.86 37.33
N GLU A 694 -17.88 35.77 37.90
CA GLU A 694 -17.09 35.50 39.11
C GLU A 694 -17.96 35.19 40.33
N SER A 695 -19.18 35.74 40.39
CA SER A 695 -20.13 35.49 41.47
C SER A 695 -20.96 34.19 41.33
N MET A 696 -20.88 33.51 40.18
CA MET A 696 -21.66 32.31 39.86
C MET A 696 -20.98 31.03 40.35
N THR A 697 -21.79 30.04 40.68
CA THR A 697 -21.32 28.66 40.86
C THR A 697 -20.92 28.05 39.52
N LYS A 698 -20.12 26.98 39.58
CA LYS A 698 -19.60 26.30 38.39
C LYS A 698 -20.73 25.81 37.46
N ASP A 699 -21.78 25.22 38.03
CA ASP A 699 -22.93 24.74 37.26
C ASP A 699 -23.72 25.91 36.64
N GLU A 700 -23.85 27.03 37.35
CA GLU A 700 -24.48 28.25 36.82
C GLU A 700 -23.68 28.85 35.65
N ILE A 701 -22.34 28.85 35.73
CA ILE A 701 -21.48 29.28 34.61
C ILE A 701 -21.73 28.39 33.40
N ILE A 702 -21.73 27.06 33.57
CA ILE A 702 -21.95 26.10 32.49
C ILE A 702 -23.32 26.34 31.84
N GLU A 703 -24.39 26.41 32.65
CA GLU A 703 -25.74 26.65 32.13
C GLU A 703 -25.86 28.00 31.40
N THR A 704 -25.23 29.04 31.94
CA THR A 704 -25.26 30.39 31.36
C THR A 704 -24.58 30.39 29.99
N LEU A 705 -23.36 29.86 29.90
CA LEU A 705 -22.62 29.79 28.64
C LEU A 705 -23.32 28.91 27.60
N ILE A 706 -23.96 27.81 28.01
CA ILE A 706 -24.75 26.96 27.09
C ILE A 706 -25.95 27.71 26.54
N LYS A 707 -26.67 28.50 27.35
CA LYS A 707 -27.82 29.30 26.89
C LYS A 707 -27.38 30.35 25.88
N VAL A 708 -26.30 31.07 26.18
CA VAL A 708 -25.74 32.07 25.25
C VAL A 708 -25.26 31.42 23.95
N ALA A 709 -24.57 30.28 24.02
CA ALA A 709 -24.13 29.52 22.84
C ALA A 709 -25.30 29.02 21.98
N ARG A 710 -26.42 28.61 22.58
CA ARG A 710 -27.62 28.21 21.84
C ARG A 710 -28.24 29.41 21.11
N GLU A 711 -28.31 30.57 21.77
CA GLU A 711 -28.85 31.78 21.14
C GLU A 711 -27.95 32.27 19.99
N GLU A 712 -26.63 32.24 20.18
CA GLU A 712 -25.65 32.60 19.13
C GLU A 712 -25.75 31.64 17.94
N TYR A 713 -25.89 30.34 18.21
CA TYR A 713 -26.15 29.37 17.16
C TYR A 713 -27.42 29.71 16.39
N GLN A 714 -28.54 29.96 17.07
CA GLN A 714 -29.80 30.30 16.41
C GLN A 714 -29.69 31.59 15.59
N HIS A 715 -29.05 32.62 16.13
CA HIS A 715 -28.81 33.88 15.44
C HIS A 715 -28.08 33.67 14.10
N ARG A 716 -27.05 32.82 14.07
CA ARG A 716 -26.30 32.49 12.84
C ARG A 716 -27.11 31.69 11.84
N ILE A 717 -27.94 30.77 12.32
CA ILE A 717 -28.84 30.01 11.46
C ILE A 717 -29.87 30.95 10.83
N ASP A 718 -30.37 31.95 11.57
CA ASP A 718 -31.32 32.94 11.06
C ASP A 718 -30.69 33.87 10.00
N GLU A 719 -29.37 34.08 10.01
CA GLU A 719 -28.64 34.81 8.96
C GLU A 719 -28.60 34.05 7.62
N LEU A 720 -28.71 32.72 7.66
CA LEU A 720 -28.73 31.86 6.47
C LEU A 720 -30.17 31.68 5.97
N VAL A 721 -30.50 32.35 4.87
CA VAL A 721 -31.89 32.45 4.36
C VAL A 721 -32.43 31.10 3.85
N ASN A 722 -31.58 30.22 3.31
CA ASN A 722 -32.01 28.93 2.74
C ASN A 722 -31.60 27.73 3.62
N PRO A 723 -32.51 26.75 3.83
CA PRO A 723 -32.19 25.50 4.54
C PRO A 723 -31.04 24.69 3.93
N GLU A 724 -30.86 24.73 2.60
CA GLU A 724 -29.75 24.05 1.92
C GLU A 724 -28.38 24.68 2.26
N ASP A 725 -28.33 26.02 2.39
CA ASP A 725 -27.11 26.75 2.77
C ASP A 725 -26.72 26.45 4.22
N ILE A 726 -27.72 26.25 5.11
CA ILE A 726 -27.52 25.82 6.50
C ILE A 726 -26.86 24.44 6.57
N SER A 727 -27.46 23.43 5.92
CA SER A 727 -26.91 22.07 5.95
C SER A 727 -25.52 22.01 5.30
N PHE A 728 -25.32 22.72 4.19
CA PHE A 728 -24.02 22.79 3.51
C PHE A 728 -22.94 23.45 4.39
N PHE A 729 -23.23 24.63 4.95
CA PHE A 729 -22.33 25.30 5.90
C PHE A 729 -21.98 24.36 7.06
N GLN A 730 -22.98 23.67 7.59
CA GLN A 730 -22.78 22.80 8.73
C GLN A 730 -21.82 21.63 8.42
N LYS A 731 -22.05 20.97 7.28
CA LYS A 731 -21.17 19.90 6.77
C LYS A 731 -19.74 20.40 6.58
N VAL A 732 -19.57 21.56 5.94
CA VAL A 732 -18.24 22.12 5.66
C VAL A 732 -17.46 22.37 6.95
N VAL A 733 -18.10 22.94 7.98
CA VAL A 733 -17.43 23.19 9.27
C VAL A 733 -17.02 21.88 9.95
N ILE A 734 -17.92 20.90 9.99
CA ILE A 734 -17.65 19.59 10.61
C ILE A 734 -16.53 18.85 9.87
N LEU A 735 -16.68 18.69 8.55
CA LEU A 735 -15.72 17.98 7.71
C LEU A 735 -14.34 18.64 7.75
N ARG A 736 -14.26 19.98 7.69
CA ARG A 736 -12.98 20.68 7.78
C ARG A 736 -12.29 20.47 9.12
N ALA A 737 -13.04 20.49 10.23
CA ALA A 737 -12.46 20.24 11.55
C ALA A 737 -11.97 18.80 11.67
N VAL A 738 -12.75 17.82 11.18
CA VAL A 738 -12.34 16.41 11.13
C VAL A 738 -11.08 16.23 10.28
N ASP A 739 -11.07 16.76 9.05
CA ASP A 739 -9.99 16.55 8.08
C ASP A 739 -8.68 17.25 8.52
N VAL A 740 -8.74 18.38 9.20
CA VAL A 740 -7.53 19.03 9.76
C VAL A 740 -6.95 18.21 10.91
N ASN A 741 -7.78 17.84 11.89
CA ASN A 741 -7.31 17.11 13.07
C ASN A 741 -6.88 15.69 12.73
N TRP A 742 -7.55 15.01 11.79
CA TRP A 742 -7.16 13.69 11.32
C TRP A 742 -5.80 13.70 10.61
N ARG A 743 -5.54 14.69 9.75
CA ARG A 743 -4.23 14.86 9.12
C ARG A 743 -3.12 15.10 10.13
N GLU A 744 -3.40 15.89 11.17
CA GLU A 744 -2.44 16.10 12.26
C GLU A 744 -2.17 14.80 13.03
N ASN A 745 -3.23 14.03 13.31
CA ASN A 745 -3.12 12.74 13.98
C ASN A 745 -2.31 11.74 13.15
N ILE A 746 -2.56 11.62 11.84
CA ILE A 746 -1.78 10.72 10.98
C ILE A 746 -0.29 11.06 11.02
N ALA A 747 0.06 12.34 10.83
CA ALA A 747 1.46 12.77 10.85
C ALA A 747 2.12 12.54 12.22
N THR A 748 1.38 12.79 13.30
CA THR A 748 1.78 12.51 14.68
C THR A 748 2.05 11.02 14.89
N MET A 749 1.12 10.17 14.43
CA MET A 749 1.20 8.72 14.56
C MET A 749 2.35 8.13 13.74
N GLU A 750 2.63 8.67 12.56
CA GLU A 750 3.78 8.30 11.74
C GLU A 750 5.10 8.58 12.47
N GLN A 751 5.28 9.80 13.01
CA GLN A 751 6.44 10.16 13.83
C GLN A 751 6.55 9.29 15.07
N PHE A 752 5.41 9.03 15.74
CA PHE A 752 5.38 8.22 16.94
C PHE A 752 5.81 6.78 16.66
N ARG A 753 5.33 6.16 15.58
CA ARG A 753 5.72 4.80 15.15
C ARG A 753 7.25 4.66 15.01
N GLN A 754 7.91 5.67 14.45
CA GLN A 754 9.36 5.70 14.33
C GLN A 754 10.03 5.76 15.72
N SER A 755 9.57 6.68 16.58
CA SER A 755 10.14 6.88 17.92
C SER A 755 9.96 5.69 18.87
N VAL A 756 8.86 4.93 18.75
CA VAL A 756 8.53 3.81 19.64
C VAL A 756 9.51 2.65 19.49
N THR A 757 10.07 2.45 18.29
CA THR A 757 11.07 1.41 18.06
C THR A 757 12.31 1.64 18.91
N LEU A 758 12.68 2.90 19.15
CA LEU A 758 13.81 3.29 20.00
C LEU A 758 13.50 3.13 21.50
N ARG A 759 12.23 3.13 21.93
CA ARG A 759 11.86 2.91 23.34
C ARG A 759 11.92 1.43 23.76
N GLY A 760 12.03 0.51 22.80
CA GLY A 760 12.16 -0.94 23.04
C GLY A 760 13.39 -1.37 23.85
N TYR A 761 14.40 -0.50 24.01
CA TYR A 761 15.57 -0.76 24.85
C TYR A 761 15.23 -0.96 26.34
N GLY A 762 14.05 -0.50 26.79
CA GLY A 762 13.58 -0.64 28.18
C GLY A 762 12.92 -1.98 28.56
N GLN A 763 12.99 -3.03 27.72
CA GLN A 763 12.28 -4.32 27.88
C GLN A 763 10.74 -4.26 27.79
N TYR A 764 10.17 -3.14 27.35
CA TYR A 764 8.73 -3.02 27.06
C TYR A 764 8.41 -3.46 25.63
N ASN A 765 7.23 -4.04 25.40
CA ASN A 765 6.79 -4.40 24.05
C ASN A 765 6.37 -3.14 23.29
N PRO A 766 7.10 -2.71 22.23
CA PRO A 766 6.83 -1.44 21.56
C PRO A 766 5.42 -1.35 20.97
N LEU A 767 4.85 -2.49 20.52
CA LEU A 767 3.50 -2.50 19.96
C LEU A 767 2.41 -2.15 20.99
N VAL A 768 2.58 -2.57 22.25
CA VAL A 768 1.61 -2.27 23.32
C VAL A 768 1.68 -0.80 23.71
N GLU A 769 2.88 -0.25 23.81
CA GLU A 769 3.09 1.19 24.05
C GLU A 769 2.51 2.02 22.90
N TYR A 770 2.69 1.55 21.67
CA TYR A 770 2.11 2.18 20.49
C TYR A 770 0.57 2.21 20.58
N GLN A 771 -0.05 1.08 20.89
CA GLN A 771 -1.51 0.97 21.03
C GLN A 771 -2.08 1.90 22.11
N ASN A 772 -1.48 1.93 23.30
CA ASN A 772 -1.96 2.75 24.40
C ASN A 772 -1.85 4.25 24.08
N SER A 773 -0.69 4.68 23.59
CA SER A 773 -0.47 6.10 23.25
C SER A 773 -1.29 6.53 22.04
N SER A 774 -1.50 5.65 21.05
CA SER A 774 -2.40 5.89 19.91
C SER A 774 -3.81 6.22 20.37
N PHE A 775 -4.34 5.45 21.33
CA PHE A 775 -5.67 5.68 21.87
C PHE A 775 -5.81 7.02 22.59
N ASP A 776 -4.76 7.44 23.32
CA ASP A 776 -4.74 8.75 23.99
C ASP A 776 -4.72 9.88 22.96
N LEU A 777 -3.86 9.78 21.93
CA LEU A 777 -3.79 10.74 20.82
C LEU A 777 -5.10 10.82 20.03
N TYR A 778 -5.74 9.68 19.76
CA TYR A 778 -7.05 9.61 19.12
C TYR A 778 -8.14 10.29 19.97
N SER A 779 -8.13 10.07 21.29
CA SER A 779 -9.07 10.70 22.23
C SER A 779 -8.87 12.22 22.32
N GLU A 780 -7.61 12.67 22.29
CA GLU A 780 -7.26 14.08 22.22
C GLU A 780 -7.73 14.69 20.89
N MET A 781 -7.48 14.02 19.76
CA MET A 781 -7.95 14.43 18.44
C MET A 781 -9.48 14.59 18.41
N LEU A 782 -10.25 13.64 18.95
CA LEU A 782 -11.72 13.76 19.03
C LEU A 782 -12.18 14.94 19.89
N THR A 783 -11.40 15.30 20.92
CA THR A 783 -11.65 16.49 21.74
C THR A 783 -11.35 17.75 20.94
N ASN A 784 -10.21 17.82 20.25
CA ASN A 784 -9.81 18.93 19.40
C ASN A 784 -10.80 19.16 18.25
N ILE A 785 -11.34 18.09 17.65
CA ILE A 785 -12.42 18.18 16.65
C ILE A 785 -13.64 18.89 17.24
N GLN A 786 -14.09 18.51 18.44
CA GLN A 786 -15.25 19.15 19.09
C GLN A 786 -14.98 20.62 19.40
N GLU A 787 -13.78 20.94 19.87
CA GLU A 787 -13.36 22.31 20.16
C GLU A 787 -13.29 23.17 18.90
N ASP A 788 -12.69 22.65 17.83
CA ASP A 788 -12.57 23.34 16.54
C ASP A 788 -13.93 23.55 15.89
N ILE A 789 -14.82 22.56 15.95
CA ILE A 789 -16.21 22.69 15.50
C ILE A 789 -16.88 23.82 16.29
N THR A 790 -16.82 23.77 17.63
CA THR A 790 -17.39 24.83 18.49
C THR A 790 -16.84 26.21 18.12
N ARG A 791 -15.51 26.33 17.99
CA ARG A 791 -14.84 27.58 17.63
C ARG A 791 -15.29 28.11 16.27
N ASN A 792 -15.28 27.24 15.25
CA ASN A 792 -15.60 27.63 13.89
C ASN A 792 -17.06 28.06 13.78
N TYR A 793 -17.99 27.36 14.44
CA TYR A 793 -19.40 27.78 14.47
C TYR A 793 -19.65 29.06 15.23
N MET A 794 -18.96 29.28 16.36
CA MET A 794 -19.13 30.49 17.19
C MET A 794 -18.37 31.71 16.66
N ARG A 795 -17.47 31.54 15.69
CA ARG A 795 -16.65 32.64 15.15
C ARG A 795 -16.74 32.85 13.65
N ALA A 796 -17.39 31.96 12.90
CA ALA A 796 -17.63 32.16 11.48
C ALA A 796 -18.37 33.49 11.22
N SER A 797 -17.80 34.35 10.39
CA SER A 797 -18.51 35.48 9.81
C SER A 797 -18.84 35.11 8.37
N ILE A 798 -20.12 35.14 7.99
CA ILE A 798 -20.52 34.99 6.59
C ILE A 798 -20.07 36.28 5.88
N VAL A 799 -19.19 36.14 4.88
CA VAL A 799 -18.76 37.26 4.04
C VAL A 799 -19.56 37.16 2.75
N ASP A 800 -20.32 38.21 2.44
CA ASP A 800 -21.12 38.34 1.21
C ASP A 800 -20.31 38.16 -0.08
#